data_AF-A0A8C2UPL7-F1
#
_entry.id   AF-A0A8C2UPL7-F1
#
_cell.length_a   1.000
_cell.length_b   1.000
_cell.length_c   1.000
_cell.angle_alpha   90.00
_cell.angle_beta   90.00
_cell.angle_gamma   90.00
#
_symmetry.space_group_name_H-M   'P 1'
#
loop_
_entity.id
_entity.type
_entity.pdbx_description
1 polymer ?
#
loop_
_entity_poly.entity_id
_entity_poly.type
_entity_poly.pdbx_seq_one_letter_code
_entity_poly.pdbx_strand_id
1 'polypeptide(L)'
;MDHKEVILLLLLFLKSGQGNSLDDYENTHGASLVSLTKKQLTTASIDECAAKCEAETEFVCRSFQYHSKEQQCEIMAENSKSSLIVRMRDVVLFEKKVYLLECRTGNGKNYRGTMSKTKSGVTCQKWDATFPHRPNYSPDKYPESGLEENYCRNPDNDQQGPWCYTTNPDQRFDYCDIPECEDECMHCLGENYMGKISKTVSGLECQSWDSQVPHAHGFIPSKHPNKNLKMNYCRNPDGELRPWCFTTDPNKRWEFCDIPHCTTPPPSSGPFYQCLKGQGENYRGKVAVTVSGRTCQRWSEQIPHKHNRTPENYPCKDLHENYCRNPDRETAPWCYTTDSEVRWEYCAIPSCESSPSSAEHSDGPGPNTLLIFQTPVIQECYHGNGQNYRGTSSITVTGKKCQSWSSMRPHVHKKTPENYPDAGLTMNYCRNPDADKSPWCYTTDPSVRWEYCNLKKCSETEGSVVESQATTQVPSVQATSEPDCMIGDGKEYRGKRATTVTGTPCQGWAAQEPHKHRIFTPETNPRAGLEENYCRNPDGDVNGPWCYTMNPKKLYDYCDIPQCAPTSYDCGKPQVEPKKCPGRVVGGCVANPYSWPWQISLRTRLGMKHFCGGTLIAPEWVLTAAHCLEKSLNPLYYKVILGAHQELNLESHVQTKDVAKLFREPHRADIALLKLSSPAAITDKVIPACLPSPNYVVADRTLCYITGWGETKGTYGAGLLKEAQLPVIENKVCNRFEYLNGKVKSSELCAGHLAGGTDSCQGDSGGPLVCFEKDKYILQGVTSWGLGCARPNRPGVYVRVSTFVNWIEETMRVN
;
A
#
# COMPACT_ATOMS: atom_id res chain seq x y z
N MET A 1 -7.72 -53.27 -20.14
CA MET A 1 -7.36 -52.25 -19.13
C MET A 1 -7.77 -52.82 -17.79
N ASP A 2 -6.78 -53.11 -16.97
CA ASP A 2 -6.93 -53.86 -15.73
C ASP A 2 -7.54 -52.97 -14.62
N HIS A 3 -8.26 -53.57 -13.67
CA HIS A 3 -8.99 -52.86 -12.61
C HIS A 3 -8.05 -52.02 -11.72
N LYS A 4 -6.75 -52.33 -11.72
CA LYS A 4 -5.69 -51.55 -11.06
C LYS A 4 -5.33 -50.24 -11.77
N GLU A 5 -5.48 -50.15 -13.09
CA GLU A 5 -5.21 -48.90 -13.83
C GLU A 5 -6.36 -47.88 -13.65
N VAL A 6 -7.59 -48.36 -13.50
CA VAL A 6 -8.76 -47.49 -13.23
C VAL A 6 -8.71 -46.90 -11.82
N ILE A 7 -8.22 -47.66 -10.82
CA ILE A 7 -8.03 -47.16 -9.46
C ILE A 7 -6.85 -46.15 -9.38
N LEU A 8 -5.79 -46.35 -10.17
CA LEU A 8 -4.67 -45.41 -10.23
C LEU A 8 -5.05 -44.08 -10.92
N LEU A 9 -5.92 -44.14 -11.95
CA LEU A 9 -6.50 -42.96 -12.59
C LEU A 9 -7.51 -42.23 -11.70
N LEU A 10 -8.33 -42.94 -10.91
CA LEU A 10 -9.26 -42.32 -9.95
C LEU A 10 -8.54 -41.69 -8.73
N LEU A 11 -7.37 -42.22 -8.32
CA LEU A 11 -6.55 -41.60 -7.27
C LEU A 11 -5.80 -40.34 -7.74
N LEU A 12 -5.59 -40.17 -9.05
CA LEU A 12 -5.01 -38.94 -9.63
C LEU A 12 -6.04 -37.80 -9.76
N PHE A 13 -7.34 -38.09 -9.77
CA PHE A 13 -8.41 -37.09 -9.84
C PHE A 13 -9.03 -36.69 -8.49
N LEU A 14 -8.59 -37.28 -7.37
CA LEU A 14 -9.03 -36.91 -6.01
C LEU A 14 -8.10 -35.90 -5.30
N LYS A 15 -7.13 -35.31 -6.01
CA LYS A 15 -6.26 -34.23 -5.50
C LYS A 15 -6.54 -32.85 -6.09
N SER A 16 -7.70 -32.63 -6.70
CA SER A 16 -8.17 -31.29 -7.06
C SER A 16 -9.15 -30.79 -5.99
N GLY A 17 -8.65 -30.35 -4.83
CA GLY A 17 -9.51 -29.79 -3.78
C GLY A 17 -8.93 -29.66 -2.37
N GLN A 18 -7.64 -29.96 -2.12
CA GLN A 18 -6.98 -29.60 -0.86
C GLN A 18 -6.23 -28.28 -1.04
N GLY A 19 -6.54 -27.29 -0.19
CA GLY A 19 -5.78 -26.03 -0.12
C GLY A 19 -4.29 -26.26 0.15
N ASN A 20 -3.48 -25.23 -0.06
CA ASN A 20 -2.04 -25.30 0.19
C ASN A 20 -1.79 -25.60 1.68
N SER A 21 -0.80 -26.44 2.01
CA SER A 21 -0.43 -26.74 3.41
C SER A 21 0.00 -25.52 4.22
N LEU A 22 0.27 -24.40 3.55
CA LEU A 22 0.67 -23.13 4.16
C LEU A 22 -0.51 -22.15 4.35
N ASP A 23 -1.72 -22.48 3.91
CA ASP A 23 -2.89 -21.59 4.02
C ASP A 23 -3.28 -21.35 5.50
N ASP A 24 -2.89 -22.23 6.41
CA ASP A 24 -3.14 -22.11 7.86
C ASP A 24 -2.06 -21.28 8.59
N TYR A 25 -1.08 -20.75 7.85
CA TYR A 25 0.01 -19.93 8.39
C TYR A 25 -0.09 -18.47 7.91
N GLU A 26 0.32 -17.53 8.75
CA GLU A 26 0.70 -16.17 8.34
C GLU A 26 2.23 -16.13 8.19
N ASN A 27 2.72 -15.65 7.05
CA ASN A 27 4.15 -15.59 6.74
C ASN A 27 4.68 -14.16 6.83
N THR A 28 5.88 -14.00 7.39
CA THR A 28 6.57 -12.71 7.50
C THR A 28 8.04 -12.84 7.09
N HIS A 29 8.40 -12.26 5.95
CA HIS A 29 9.77 -12.20 5.45
C HIS A 29 10.64 -11.25 6.30
N GLY A 30 11.87 -11.66 6.57
CA GLY A 30 12.86 -10.88 7.34
C GLY A 30 12.56 -10.80 8.85
N ALA A 31 11.63 -11.63 9.33
CA ALA A 31 11.29 -11.78 10.74
C ALA A 31 11.92 -13.05 11.31
N SER A 32 12.57 -12.93 12.47
CA SER A 32 12.99 -14.08 13.26
C SER A 32 12.39 -13.97 14.65
N LEU A 33 11.86 -15.08 15.16
CA LEU A 33 11.29 -15.16 16.49
C LEU A 33 12.36 -15.65 17.46
N VAL A 34 12.54 -14.94 18.58
CA VAL A 34 13.43 -15.41 19.64
C VAL A 34 12.68 -16.50 20.42
N SER A 35 13.17 -17.73 20.41
CA SER A 35 12.51 -18.87 21.08
C SER A 35 13.44 -19.53 22.09
N LEU A 36 12.89 -19.89 23.26
CA LEU A 36 13.57 -20.70 24.27
C LEU A 36 13.30 -22.19 24.05
N THR A 37 12.12 -22.53 23.53
CA THR A 37 11.69 -23.91 23.25
C THR A 37 11.61 -24.15 21.75
N LYS A 38 12.73 -24.63 21.17
CA LYS A 38 12.86 -24.84 19.73
C LYS A 38 13.62 -26.11 19.36
N LYS A 39 13.40 -26.58 18.14
CA LYS A 39 14.14 -27.68 17.51
C LYS A 39 14.64 -27.24 16.14
N GLN A 40 15.94 -27.36 15.93
CA GLN A 40 16.59 -27.01 14.68
C GLN A 40 16.79 -28.25 13.82
N LEU A 41 16.38 -28.15 12.57
CA LEU A 41 16.30 -29.24 11.60
C LEU A 41 16.90 -28.76 10.27
N THR A 42 17.41 -29.69 9.47
CA THR A 42 17.82 -29.40 8.08
C THR A 42 16.72 -29.91 7.16
N THR A 43 16.17 -29.03 6.32
CA THR A 43 15.04 -29.34 5.43
C THR A 43 15.26 -28.68 4.07
N ALA A 44 14.83 -29.32 3.00
CA ALA A 44 15.05 -28.81 1.64
C ALA A 44 14.03 -27.74 1.20
N SER A 45 12.89 -27.64 1.89
CA SER A 45 11.79 -26.75 1.51
C SER A 45 10.97 -26.27 2.71
N ILE A 46 10.19 -25.21 2.48
CA ILE A 46 9.24 -24.65 3.45
C ILE A 46 8.14 -25.68 3.78
N ASP A 47 7.61 -26.39 2.78
CA ASP A 47 6.56 -27.40 3.00
C ASP A 47 7.04 -28.56 3.85
N GLU A 48 8.30 -28.97 3.70
CA GLU A 48 8.91 -29.97 4.57
C GLU A 48 9.03 -29.46 6.01
N CYS A 49 9.44 -28.21 6.21
CA CYS A 49 9.50 -27.59 7.53
C CYS A 49 8.12 -27.48 8.18
N ALA A 50 7.09 -27.11 7.41
CA ALA A 50 5.69 -27.09 7.86
C ALA A 50 5.22 -28.49 8.27
N ALA A 51 5.49 -29.52 7.46
CA ALA A 51 5.16 -30.90 7.80
C ALA A 51 5.86 -31.38 9.08
N LYS A 52 7.11 -30.96 9.34
CA LYS A 52 7.81 -31.22 10.61
C LYS A 52 7.16 -30.51 11.80
N CYS A 53 6.68 -29.28 11.62
CA CYS A 53 5.95 -28.55 12.65
C CYS A 53 4.59 -29.21 12.97
N GLU A 54 3.87 -29.73 11.97
CA GLU A 54 2.62 -30.48 12.19
C GLU A 54 2.83 -31.84 12.85
N ALA A 55 3.98 -32.47 12.63
CA ALA A 55 4.32 -33.77 13.21
C ALA A 55 5.03 -33.70 14.57
N GLU A 56 5.30 -32.51 15.10
CA GLU A 56 6.04 -32.35 16.37
C GLU A 56 5.16 -32.68 17.58
N THR A 57 5.74 -33.42 18.53
CA THR A 57 5.04 -33.97 19.70
C THR A 57 5.68 -33.59 21.03
N GLU A 58 6.95 -33.17 21.05
CA GLU A 58 7.66 -32.77 22.28
C GLU A 58 7.11 -31.45 22.84
N PHE A 59 6.65 -30.56 21.97
CA PHE A 59 5.96 -29.33 22.32
C PHE A 59 4.96 -28.95 21.23
N VAL A 60 4.00 -28.10 21.57
CA VAL A 60 3.02 -27.57 20.60
C VAL A 60 3.73 -26.58 19.67
N CYS A 61 3.99 -26.99 18.42
CA CYS A 61 4.59 -26.11 17.42
C CYS A 61 3.59 -25.02 17.00
N ARG A 62 3.86 -23.76 17.38
CA ARG A 62 3.02 -22.59 17.04
C ARG A 62 3.58 -21.79 15.88
N SER A 63 4.88 -21.87 15.66
CA SER A 63 5.54 -21.20 14.55
C SER A 63 6.77 -21.98 14.09
N PHE A 64 7.22 -21.69 12.87
CA PHE A 64 8.51 -22.14 12.39
C PHE A 64 9.18 -21.02 11.59
N GLN A 65 10.51 -21.01 11.56
CA GLN A 65 11.27 -20.11 10.69
C GLN A 65 12.15 -20.92 9.75
N TYR A 66 12.19 -20.51 8.49
CA TYR A 66 12.96 -21.17 7.44
C TYR A 66 14.04 -20.23 6.91
N HIS A 67 15.30 -20.69 6.95
CA HIS A 67 16.47 -20.00 6.45
C HIS A 67 16.84 -20.57 5.10
N SER A 68 16.59 -19.82 4.02
CA SER A 68 16.60 -20.35 2.66
C SER A 68 17.99 -20.80 2.23
N LYS A 69 19.02 -19.96 2.41
CA LYS A 69 20.39 -20.25 1.94
C LYS A 69 21.09 -21.28 2.81
N GLU A 70 20.70 -21.40 4.08
CA GLU A 70 21.23 -22.39 5.01
C GLU A 70 20.49 -23.73 4.96
N GLN A 71 19.32 -23.79 4.29
CA GLN A 71 18.40 -24.94 4.32
C GLN A 71 18.06 -25.41 5.74
N GLN A 72 17.94 -24.44 6.66
CA GLN A 72 17.65 -24.69 8.06
C GLN A 72 16.20 -24.33 8.39
N CYS A 73 15.59 -25.19 9.18
CA CYS A 73 14.24 -25.06 9.71
C CYS A 73 14.32 -25.05 11.23
N GLU A 74 13.76 -24.04 11.87
CA GLU A 74 13.59 -24.00 13.32
C GLU A 74 12.10 -24.01 13.63
N ILE A 75 11.62 -25.10 14.24
CA ILE A 75 10.25 -25.21 14.75
C ILE A 75 10.22 -24.78 16.21
N MET A 76 9.20 -24.00 16.61
CA MET A 76 9.19 -23.26 17.87
C MET A 76 7.82 -23.34 18.56
N ALA A 77 7.84 -23.33 19.90
CA ALA A 77 6.63 -23.30 20.70
C ALA A 77 6.02 -21.89 20.79
N GLU A 78 6.82 -20.84 20.65
CA GLU A 78 6.37 -19.45 20.80
C GLU A 78 5.78 -18.88 19.51
N ASN A 79 5.10 -17.74 19.61
CA ASN A 79 4.67 -16.91 18.49
C ASN A 79 4.86 -15.41 18.83
N SER A 80 4.43 -14.52 17.95
CA SER A 80 4.49 -13.06 18.10
C SER A 80 3.78 -12.49 19.33
N LYS A 81 2.85 -13.22 19.94
CA LYS A 81 2.18 -12.81 21.19
C LYS A 81 2.99 -13.15 22.42
N SER A 82 3.67 -14.29 22.41
CA SER A 82 4.41 -14.81 23.57
C SER A 82 5.90 -14.46 23.56
N SER A 83 6.45 -14.04 22.41
CA SER A 83 7.87 -13.71 22.28
C SER A 83 8.16 -12.54 21.34
N LEU A 84 9.41 -12.06 21.38
CA LEU A 84 9.90 -10.93 20.62
C LEU A 84 10.28 -11.35 19.19
N ILE A 85 9.76 -10.62 18.20
CA ILE A 85 10.24 -10.71 16.82
C ILE A 85 11.39 -9.73 16.60
N VAL A 86 12.52 -10.23 16.12
CA VAL A 86 13.67 -9.44 15.69
C VAL A 86 13.79 -9.40 14.17
N ARG A 87 14.50 -8.39 13.70
CA ARG A 87 14.84 -8.21 12.29
C ARG A 87 15.99 -9.13 11.92
N MET A 88 15.86 -9.93 10.87
CA MET A 88 16.93 -10.83 10.41
C MET A 88 16.92 -10.96 8.89
N ARG A 89 18.05 -11.34 8.30
CA ARG A 89 18.20 -11.55 6.85
C ARG A 89 17.97 -13.02 6.50
N ASP A 90 17.53 -13.29 5.28
CA ASP A 90 17.34 -14.65 4.74
C ASP A 90 16.50 -15.59 5.62
N VAL A 91 15.46 -15.05 6.25
CA VAL A 91 14.55 -15.82 7.08
C VAL A 91 13.11 -15.47 6.74
N VAL A 92 12.25 -16.49 6.75
CA VAL A 92 10.80 -16.32 6.68
C VAL A 92 10.19 -16.99 7.89
N LEU A 93 9.48 -16.21 8.71
CA LEU A 93 8.72 -16.71 9.86
C LEU A 93 7.32 -17.10 9.41
N PHE A 94 6.86 -18.27 9.81
CA PHE A 94 5.51 -18.78 9.58
C PHE A 94 4.85 -19.04 10.94
N GLU A 95 3.73 -18.38 11.20
CA GLU A 95 2.98 -18.50 12.45
C GLU A 95 1.60 -19.11 12.18
N LYS A 96 1.23 -20.14 12.94
CA LYS A 96 -0.08 -20.80 12.77
C LYS A 96 -1.21 -19.83 13.14
N LYS A 97 -2.11 -19.57 12.20
CA LYS A 97 -3.24 -18.64 12.35
C LYS A 97 -4.10 -18.92 13.58
N VAL A 98 -4.36 -20.20 13.86
CA VAL A 98 -5.21 -20.60 15.00
C VAL A 98 -4.71 -20.07 16.35
N TYR A 99 -3.39 -19.90 16.53
CA TYR A 99 -2.81 -19.33 17.76
C TYR A 99 -2.70 -17.79 17.71
N LEU A 100 -2.83 -17.20 16.52
CA LEU A 100 -2.88 -15.75 16.33
C LEU A 100 -4.30 -15.17 16.45
N LEU A 101 -5.33 -15.95 16.14
CA LEU A 101 -6.72 -15.53 16.28
C LEU A 101 -7.11 -15.32 17.76
N GLU A 102 -7.77 -14.18 18.04
CA GLU A 102 -8.36 -13.85 19.35
C GLU A 102 -9.90 -13.89 19.32
N CYS A 103 -10.44 -14.61 18.35
CA CYS A 103 -11.87 -14.84 18.16
C CYS A 103 -12.15 -16.35 18.08
N ARG A 104 -13.42 -16.76 18.25
CA ARG A 104 -13.86 -18.16 18.15
C ARG A 104 -14.73 -18.39 16.91
N THR A 105 -14.65 -19.59 16.34
CA THR A 105 -15.58 -20.06 15.30
C THR A 105 -16.55 -21.06 15.91
N GLY A 106 -17.85 -20.91 15.65
CA GLY A 106 -18.90 -21.77 16.23
C GLY A 106 -18.84 -21.83 17.76
N ASN A 107 -18.89 -23.04 18.32
CA ASN A 107 -18.78 -23.24 19.78
C ASN A 107 -17.35 -23.06 20.33
N GLY A 108 -16.36 -22.73 19.50
CA GLY A 108 -14.99 -22.47 19.93
C GLY A 108 -14.20 -23.72 20.37
N LYS A 109 -14.56 -24.93 19.92
CA LYS A 109 -13.79 -26.17 20.19
C LYS A 109 -12.30 -26.03 19.85
N ASN A 110 -12.00 -25.40 18.70
CA ASN A 110 -10.64 -25.21 18.20
C ASN A 110 -10.04 -23.85 18.61
N TYR A 111 -10.69 -23.09 19.50
CA TYR A 111 -10.17 -21.80 19.96
C TYR A 111 -8.83 -21.98 20.68
N ARG A 112 -7.82 -21.19 20.30
CA ARG A 112 -6.47 -21.19 20.91
C ARG A 112 -6.00 -19.77 21.28
N GLY A 113 -6.90 -18.81 21.39
CA GLY A 113 -6.57 -17.45 21.84
C GLY A 113 -6.23 -17.35 23.33
N THR A 114 -6.05 -16.12 23.81
CA THR A 114 -5.46 -15.82 25.13
C THR A 114 -6.44 -15.23 26.15
N MET A 115 -7.75 -15.27 25.87
CA MET A 115 -8.77 -14.84 26.83
C MET A 115 -8.63 -15.61 28.15
N SER A 116 -8.46 -14.88 29.25
CA SER A 116 -8.18 -15.43 30.60
C SER A 116 -9.12 -14.86 31.68
N LYS A 117 -10.22 -14.26 31.24
CA LYS A 117 -11.30 -13.77 32.09
C LYS A 117 -12.64 -14.27 31.57
N THR A 118 -13.52 -14.55 32.52
CA THR A 118 -14.90 -14.97 32.26
C THR A 118 -15.76 -13.78 31.85
N LYS A 119 -16.98 -14.05 31.34
CA LYS A 119 -17.97 -13.01 31.00
C LYS A 119 -18.33 -12.11 32.18
N SER A 120 -18.22 -12.62 33.40
CA SER A 120 -18.42 -11.88 34.65
C SER A 120 -17.18 -11.10 35.11
N GLY A 121 -16.08 -11.16 34.34
CA GLY A 121 -14.83 -10.45 34.61
C GLY A 121 -13.90 -11.15 35.61
N VAL A 122 -14.27 -12.35 36.09
CA VAL A 122 -13.46 -13.14 37.02
C VAL A 122 -12.29 -13.77 36.30
N THR A 123 -11.09 -13.68 36.88
CA THR A 123 -9.87 -14.31 36.35
C THR A 123 -9.98 -15.82 36.37
N CYS A 124 -9.48 -16.46 35.31
CA CYS A 124 -9.42 -17.90 35.20
C CYS A 124 -8.31 -18.50 36.08
N GLN A 125 -8.58 -19.66 36.66
CA GLN A 125 -7.60 -20.56 37.26
C GLN A 125 -6.84 -21.31 36.16
N LYS A 126 -5.55 -21.59 36.37
CA LYS A 126 -4.78 -22.43 35.43
C LYS A 126 -5.34 -23.86 35.38
N TRP A 127 -5.28 -24.49 34.21
CA TRP A 127 -5.80 -25.85 34.00
C TRP A 127 -5.00 -26.95 34.72
N ASP A 128 -3.73 -26.68 35.04
CA ASP A 128 -2.84 -27.55 35.82
C ASP A 128 -2.90 -27.28 37.33
N ALA A 129 -3.43 -26.12 37.74
CA ALA A 129 -3.59 -25.77 39.14
C ALA A 129 -4.75 -26.55 39.78
N THR A 130 -4.59 -26.92 41.04
CA THR A 130 -5.58 -27.70 41.81
C THR A 130 -6.32 -26.89 42.88
N PHE A 131 -6.12 -25.57 42.89
CA PHE A 131 -6.71 -24.62 43.83
C PHE A 131 -7.11 -23.30 43.11
N PRO A 132 -8.26 -22.68 43.44
CA PRO A 132 -9.27 -23.11 44.42
C PRO A 132 -10.08 -24.35 44.03
N HIS A 133 -10.15 -24.68 42.74
CA HIS A 133 -10.93 -25.81 42.24
C HIS A 133 -10.01 -26.95 41.79
N ARG A 134 -10.46 -28.20 41.96
CA ARG A 134 -9.81 -29.38 41.35
C ARG A 134 -10.38 -29.63 39.95
N PRO A 135 -9.60 -29.44 38.86
CA PRO A 135 -10.11 -29.57 37.49
C PRO A 135 -10.44 -31.01 37.12
N ASN A 136 -11.58 -31.20 36.44
CA ASN A 136 -11.89 -32.45 35.76
C ASN A 136 -11.15 -32.57 34.42
N TYR A 137 -10.90 -31.43 33.78
CA TYR A 137 -10.14 -31.28 32.55
C TYR A 137 -8.80 -30.64 32.88
N SER A 138 -7.71 -31.32 32.56
CA SER A 138 -6.34 -30.87 32.79
C SER A 138 -5.46 -31.24 31.58
N PRO A 139 -4.31 -30.58 31.38
CA PRO A 139 -3.42 -30.85 30.26
C PRO A 139 -2.99 -32.33 30.18
N ASP A 140 -2.71 -32.95 31.33
CA ASP A 140 -2.29 -34.36 31.42
C ASP A 140 -3.38 -35.34 30.97
N LYS A 141 -4.66 -35.01 31.22
CA LYS A 141 -5.80 -35.88 30.88
C LYS A 141 -6.31 -35.63 29.46
N TYR A 142 -6.20 -34.40 28.97
CA TYR A 142 -6.75 -33.97 27.68
C TYR A 142 -5.70 -33.16 26.87
N PRO A 143 -4.59 -33.79 26.45
CA PRO A 143 -3.46 -33.09 25.83
C PRO A 143 -3.82 -32.40 24.51
N GLU A 144 -4.76 -32.95 23.74
CA GLU A 144 -5.19 -32.38 22.45
C GLU A 144 -6.13 -31.16 22.60
N SER A 145 -6.65 -30.90 23.80
CA SER A 145 -7.60 -29.80 24.04
C SER A 145 -6.93 -28.43 24.19
N GLY A 146 -5.59 -28.36 24.17
CA GLY A 146 -4.84 -27.11 24.23
C GLY A 146 -5.09 -26.33 25.53
N LEU A 147 -5.21 -27.02 26.66
CA LEU A 147 -5.52 -26.49 28.00
C LEU A 147 -4.33 -25.74 28.62
N GLU A 148 -3.86 -24.71 27.93
CA GLU A 148 -2.65 -23.97 28.29
C GLU A 148 -2.94 -22.83 29.26
N GLU A 149 -2.03 -22.60 30.20
CA GLU A 149 -2.13 -21.56 31.22
C GLU A 149 -3.52 -21.55 31.90
N ASN A 150 -4.16 -20.39 31.95
CA ASN A 150 -5.54 -20.19 32.40
C ASN A 150 -6.45 -19.71 31.25
N TYR A 151 -6.10 -20.01 30.00
CA TYR A 151 -6.87 -19.52 28.86
C TYR A 151 -8.19 -20.27 28.73
N CYS A 152 -9.25 -19.57 28.31
CA CYS A 152 -10.55 -20.16 28.09
C CYS A 152 -10.51 -21.20 26.95
N ARG A 153 -11.10 -22.37 27.17
CA ARG A 153 -11.12 -23.49 26.21
C ARG A 153 -12.46 -24.21 26.27
N ASN A 154 -12.74 -25.06 25.28
CA ASN A 154 -13.97 -25.86 25.23
C ASN A 154 -13.63 -27.36 25.11
N PRO A 155 -13.08 -28.00 26.17
CA PRO A 155 -12.64 -29.40 26.12
C PRO A 155 -13.78 -30.42 26.07
N ASP A 156 -14.99 -30.01 26.46
CA ASP A 156 -16.20 -30.84 26.51
C ASP A 156 -17.15 -30.60 25.32
N ASN A 157 -16.77 -29.73 24.39
CA ASN A 157 -17.56 -29.37 23.20
C ASN A 157 -18.94 -28.80 23.54
N ASP A 158 -19.05 -28.07 24.66
CA ASP A 158 -20.25 -27.36 25.09
C ASP A 158 -20.70 -26.37 24.01
N GLN A 159 -22.02 -26.31 23.74
CA GLN A 159 -22.59 -25.40 22.75
C GLN A 159 -22.58 -23.94 23.21
N GLN A 160 -22.50 -23.67 24.51
CA GLN A 160 -22.44 -22.30 25.05
C GLN A 160 -21.10 -21.62 24.72
N GLY A 161 -20.02 -22.39 24.61
CA GLY A 161 -18.72 -21.88 24.17
C GLY A 161 -17.57 -22.17 25.11
N PRO A 162 -16.40 -21.54 24.88
CA PRO A 162 -15.25 -21.69 25.75
C PRO A 162 -15.49 -21.15 27.16
N TRP A 163 -14.94 -21.86 28.13
CA TRP A 163 -15.06 -21.58 29.55
C TRP A 163 -13.72 -21.82 30.27
N CYS A 164 -13.64 -21.44 31.53
CA CYS A 164 -12.50 -21.75 32.39
C CYS A 164 -12.95 -21.99 33.84
N TYR A 165 -12.15 -22.73 34.62
CA TYR A 165 -12.28 -22.71 36.07
C TYR A 165 -11.95 -21.31 36.57
N THR A 166 -12.64 -20.80 37.61
CA THR A 166 -12.42 -19.42 38.07
C THR A 166 -11.52 -19.36 39.31
N THR A 167 -10.88 -18.22 39.56
CA THR A 167 -10.17 -17.99 40.83
C THR A 167 -11.10 -17.70 42.01
N ASN A 168 -12.41 -17.58 41.78
CA ASN A 168 -13.41 -17.38 42.84
C ASN A 168 -13.80 -18.75 43.44
N PRO A 169 -13.58 -19.01 44.74
CA PRO A 169 -13.96 -20.26 45.40
C PRO A 169 -15.46 -20.59 45.33
N ASP A 170 -16.32 -19.57 45.23
CA ASP A 170 -17.78 -19.75 45.19
C ASP A 170 -18.31 -20.00 43.78
N GLN A 171 -17.48 -19.82 42.75
CA GLN A 171 -17.84 -20.01 41.34
C GLN A 171 -16.86 -20.97 40.67
N ARG A 172 -17.23 -22.25 40.57
CA ARG A 172 -16.33 -23.29 40.05
C ARG A 172 -15.82 -23.02 38.63
N PHE A 173 -16.72 -22.65 37.73
CA PHE A 173 -16.39 -22.30 36.35
C PHE A 173 -17.38 -21.24 35.84
N ASP A 174 -17.00 -20.55 34.78
CA ASP A 174 -17.87 -19.65 34.04
C ASP A 174 -17.41 -19.56 32.57
N TYR A 175 -18.33 -19.17 31.69
CA TYR A 175 -18.04 -18.99 30.27
C TYR A 175 -17.29 -17.69 30.03
N CYS A 176 -16.54 -17.63 28.93
CA CYS A 176 -15.77 -16.45 28.56
C CYS A 176 -16.42 -15.70 27.40
N ASP A 177 -16.35 -14.37 27.45
CA ASP A 177 -16.87 -13.51 26.38
C ASP A 177 -15.80 -13.35 25.30
N ILE A 178 -15.81 -14.26 24.32
CA ILE A 178 -14.87 -14.29 23.21
C ILE A 178 -15.59 -13.87 21.93
N PRO A 179 -15.09 -12.84 21.22
CA PRO A 179 -15.66 -12.42 19.94
C PRO A 179 -15.74 -13.56 18.93
N GLU A 180 -16.78 -13.57 18.10
CA GLU A 180 -16.89 -14.52 17.00
C GLU A 180 -15.96 -14.11 15.85
N CYS A 181 -15.30 -15.07 15.21
CA CYS A 181 -14.49 -14.79 14.03
C CYS A 181 -15.41 -14.47 12.85
N GLU A 182 -15.12 -13.40 12.12
CA GLU A 182 -15.85 -13.01 10.91
C GLU A 182 -15.47 -13.89 9.70
N ASP A 183 -15.46 -15.21 9.88
CA ASP A 183 -15.08 -16.20 8.87
C ASP A 183 -16.31 -16.82 8.18
N GLU A 184 -17.43 -16.93 8.91
CA GLU A 184 -18.70 -17.48 8.41
C GLU A 184 -19.78 -16.41 8.25
N CYS A 185 -19.70 -15.35 9.04
CA CYS A 185 -20.65 -14.24 9.07
C CYS A 185 -19.90 -12.90 9.14
N MET A 186 -20.62 -11.79 8.98
CA MET A 186 -20.07 -10.43 9.10
C MET A 186 -20.73 -9.65 10.24
N HIS A 187 -19.93 -8.89 10.96
CA HIS A 187 -20.42 -7.80 11.80
C HIS A 187 -20.44 -6.49 11.01
N CYS A 188 -21.28 -5.55 11.42
CA CYS A 188 -21.31 -4.21 10.84
C CYS A 188 -21.51 -4.24 9.31
N LEU A 189 -20.55 -3.71 8.55
CA LEU A 189 -20.53 -3.73 7.08
C LEU A 189 -19.58 -4.80 6.51
N GLY A 190 -19.03 -5.68 7.35
CA GLY A 190 -17.99 -6.64 6.97
C GLY A 190 -16.66 -5.99 6.61
N GLU A 191 -16.32 -4.85 7.23
CA GLU A 191 -15.02 -4.18 7.04
C GLU A 191 -13.84 -5.09 7.44
N ASN A 192 -14.07 -5.96 8.43
CA ASN A 192 -13.10 -6.94 8.94
C ASN A 192 -13.45 -8.38 8.56
N TYR A 193 -14.36 -8.58 7.60
CA TYR A 193 -14.77 -9.92 7.17
C TYR A 193 -13.57 -10.66 6.57
N MET A 194 -13.25 -11.82 7.13
CA MET A 194 -12.10 -12.65 6.75
C MET A 194 -12.50 -13.97 6.08
N GLY A 195 -13.80 -14.24 5.98
CA GLY A 195 -14.32 -15.49 5.42
C GLY A 195 -13.99 -15.75 3.95
N LYS A 196 -14.39 -16.95 3.51
CA LYS A 196 -13.98 -17.54 2.21
C LYS A 196 -15.07 -17.48 1.13
N ILE A 197 -16.17 -16.75 1.34
CA ILE A 197 -17.19 -16.58 0.31
C ILE A 197 -16.57 -15.89 -0.91
N SER A 198 -16.74 -16.49 -2.09
CA SER A 198 -16.14 -16.05 -3.37
C SER A 198 -17.16 -16.00 -4.51
N LYS A 199 -18.45 -15.88 -4.17
CA LYS A 199 -19.55 -15.70 -5.13
C LYS A 199 -20.41 -14.50 -4.74
N THR A 200 -20.93 -13.82 -5.75
CA THR A 200 -21.82 -12.67 -5.59
C THR A 200 -23.25 -13.09 -5.26
N VAL A 201 -24.11 -12.12 -4.92
CA VAL A 201 -25.55 -12.34 -4.69
C VAL A 201 -26.26 -12.98 -5.89
N SER A 202 -25.82 -12.71 -7.11
CA SER A 202 -26.36 -13.31 -8.34
C SER A 202 -25.71 -14.66 -8.68
N GLY A 203 -24.79 -15.15 -7.84
CA GLY A 203 -24.06 -16.40 -8.04
C GLY A 203 -22.86 -16.30 -8.99
N LEU A 204 -22.44 -15.09 -9.39
CA LEU A 204 -21.26 -14.89 -10.24
C LEU A 204 -20.00 -15.18 -9.44
N GLU A 205 -19.01 -15.81 -10.08
CA GLU A 205 -17.72 -16.08 -9.46
C GLU A 205 -16.89 -14.79 -9.38
N CYS A 206 -16.27 -14.58 -8.22
CA CYS A 206 -15.41 -13.43 -7.99
C CYS A 206 -14.07 -13.55 -8.75
N GLN A 207 -13.64 -12.44 -9.34
CA GLN A 207 -12.28 -12.25 -9.84
C GLN A 207 -11.30 -12.13 -8.66
N SER A 208 -10.11 -12.72 -8.80
CA SER A 208 -9.04 -12.59 -7.81
C SER A 208 -8.54 -11.15 -7.69
N TRP A 209 -8.30 -10.66 -6.48
CA TRP A 209 -7.87 -9.27 -6.22
C TRP A 209 -6.49 -8.95 -6.80
N ASP A 210 -5.62 -9.94 -6.98
CA ASP A 210 -4.32 -9.79 -7.65
C ASP A 210 -4.41 -9.89 -9.17
N SER A 211 -5.54 -10.34 -9.72
CA SER A 211 -5.82 -10.35 -11.16
C SER A 211 -6.29 -8.99 -11.65
N GLN A 212 -5.88 -8.61 -12.86
CA GLN A 212 -6.39 -7.43 -13.57
C GLN A 212 -7.32 -7.80 -14.75
N VAL A 213 -7.78 -9.06 -14.80
CA VAL A 213 -8.61 -9.62 -15.87
C VAL A 213 -9.79 -10.40 -15.25
N PRO A 214 -11.02 -10.25 -15.80
CA PRO A 214 -11.40 -9.39 -16.93
C PRO A 214 -11.43 -7.88 -16.60
N HIS A 215 -11.46 -7.51 -15.33
CA HIS A 215 -11.59 -6.11 -14.90
C HIS A 215 -10.30 -5.57 -14.30
N ALA A 216 -9.67 -4.61 -14.97
CA ALA A 216 -8.58 -3.84 -14.36
C ALA A 216 -9.12 -2.94 -13.23
N HIS A 217 -8.43 -2.83 -12.10
CA HIS A 217 -8.94 -2.15 -10.91
C HIS A 217 -7.88 -1.60 -9.95
N GLY A 218 -8.27 -0.62 -9.13
CA GLY A 218 -7.37 0.04 -8.18
C GLY A 218 -7.21 -0.65 -6.81
N PHE A 219 -7.99 -1.69 -6.52
CA PHE A 219 -7.88 -2.43 -5.25
C PHE A 219 -6.77 -3.49 -5.28
N ILE A 220 -5.54 -3.04 -5.50
CA ILE A 220 -4.37 -3.90 -5.67
C ILE A 220 -3.86 -4.35 -4.28
N PRO A 221 -3.75 -5.66 -3.98
CA PRO A 221 -3.35 -6.15 -2.66
C PRO A 221 -2.02 -5.56 -2.15
N SER A 222 -1.00 -5.45 -3.02
CA SER A 222 0.30 -4.87 -2.66
C SER A 222 0.26 -3.38 -2.32
N LYS A 223 -0.77 -2.64 -2.79
CA LYS A 223 -0.99 -1.22 -2.44
C LYS A 223 -1.90 -1.07 -1.21
N HIS A 224 -2.66 -2.10 -0.87
CA HIS A 224 -3.57 -2.16 0.28
C HIS A 224 -3.37 -3.42 1.14
N PRO A 225 -2.15 -3.69 1.63
CA PRO A 225 -1.82 -4.97 2.23
C PRO A 225 -2.60 -5.25 3.54
N ASN A 226 -3.02 -4.19 4.24
CA ASN A 226 -3.80 -4.28 5.47
C ASN A 226 -5.32 -4.45 5.24
N LYS A 227 -5.79 -4.56 3.99
CA LYS A 227 -7.22 -4.73 3.66
C LYS A 227 -7.63 -6.19 3.46
N ASN A 228 -6.72 -7.14 3.70
CA ASN A 228 -6.97 -8.58 3.57
C ASN A 228 -7.58 -8.98 2.21
N LEU A 229 -7.13 -8.36 1.12
CA LEU A 229 -7.54 -8.64 -0.26
C LEU A 229 -6.90 -9.95 -0.76
N LYS A 230 -7.23 -11.08 -0.11
CA LYS A 230 -6.66 -12.40 -0.39
C LYS A 230 -7.54 -13.14 -1.43
N MET A 231 -6.89 -13.79 -2.39
CA MET A 231 -7.52 -14.62 -3.44
C MET A 231 -8.68 -13.87 -4.13
N ASN A 232 -9.83 -14.52 -4.33
CA ASN A 232 -11.06 -13.93 -4.86
C ASN A 232 -12.18 -13.81 -3.81
N TYR A 233 -11.83 -13.77 -2.52
CA TYR A 233 -12.83 -13.70 -1.46
C TYR A 233 -13.51 -12.33 -1.40
N CYS A 234 -14.78 -12.29 -1.05
CA CYS A 234 -15.54 -11.06 -0.87
C CYS A 234 -14.96 -10.21 0.27
N ARG A 235 -14.74 -8.91 0.04
CA ARG A 235 -14.17 -7.98 1.03
C ARG A 235 -14.85 -6.62 0.98
N ASN A 236 -14.73 -5.84 2.04
CA ASN A 236 -15.22 -4.47 2.08
C ASN A 236 -14.09 -3.46 2.34
N PRO A 237 -13.20 -3.22 1.34
CA PRO A 237 -12.05 -2.36 1.55
C PRO A 237 -12.37 -0.86 1.57
N ASP A 238 -13.53 -0.46 1.05
CA ASP A 238 -13.90 0.92 0.73
C ASP A 238 -15.13 1.43 1.51
N GLY A 239 -15.54 0.71 2.56
CA GLY A 239 -16.67 1.09 3.42
C GLY A 239 -18.01 1.09 2.70
N GLU A 240 -18.19 0.16 1.78
CA GLU A 240 -19.47 -0.09 1.10
C GLU A 240 -20.48 -0.72 2.08
N LEU A 241 -21.74 -0.86 1.67
CA LEU A 241 -22.81 -1.40 2.54
C LEU A 241 -22.57 -2.83 3.03
N ARG A 242 -21.83 -3.63 2.26
CA ARG A 242 -21.45 -5.01 2.58
C ARG A 242 -20.25 -5.43 1.74
N PRO A 243 -19.59 -6.55 2.05
CA PRO A 243 -18.50 -7.05 1.23
C PRO A 243 -18.96 -7.37 -0.20
N TRP A 244 -18.03 -7.17 -1.12
CA TRP A 244 -18.24 -7.28 -2.56
C TRP A 244 -16.97 -7.81 -3.21
N CYS A 245 -17.06 -8.12 -4.50
CA CYS A 245 -15.91 -8.48 -5.30
C CYS A 245 -16.06 -7.98 -6.75
N PHE A 246 -14.95 -7.89 -7.47
CA PHE A 246 -14.98 -7.87 -8.94
C PHE A 246 -15.48 -9.22 -9.44
N THR A 247 -16.18 -9.28 -10.57
CA THR A 247 -16.74 -10.55 -11.08
C THR A 247 -15.94 -11.08 -12.27
N THR A 248 -16.03 -12.37 -12.54
CA THR A 248 -15.46 -12.98 -13.75
C THR A 248 -16.29 -12.70 -15.02
N ASP A 249 -17.49 -12.13 -14.90
CA ASP A 249 -18.32 -11.73 -16.03
C ASP A 249 -17.82 -10.39 -16.62
N PRO A 250 -17.42 -10.34 -17.91
CA PRO A 250 -16.98 -9.11 -18.57
C PRO A 250 -17.99 -7.97 -18.57
N ASN A 251 -19.29 -8.26 -18.44
CA ASN A 251 -20.36 -7.25 -18.47
C ASN A 251 -20.74 -6.73 -17.08
N LYS A 252 -20.32 -7.41 -16.01
CA LYS A 252 -20.61 -7.03 -14.63
C LYS A 252 -19.30 -6.80 -13.89
N ARG A 253 -18.85 -5.54 -13.86
CA ARG A 253 -17.57 -5.19 -13.22
C ARG A 253 -17.45 -5.69 -11.78
N TRP A 254 -18.46 -5.43 -10.96
CA TRP A 254 -18.47 -5.82 -9.55
C TRP A 254 -19.91 -6.03 -9.06
N GLU A 255 -20.05 -6.77 -7.97
CA GLU A 255 -21.33 -6.98 -7.31
C GLU A 255 -21.13 -7.31 -5.82
N PHE A 256 -22.16 -7.06 -5.02
CA PHE A 256 -22.20 -7.47 -3.62
C PHE A 256 -22.21 -8.99 -3.46
N CYS A 257 -21.72 -9.44 -2.31
CA CYS A 257 -21.83 -10.84 -1.89
C CYS A 257 -22.93 -11.02 -0.85
N ASP A 258 -23.52 -12.21 -0.83
CA ASP A 258 -24.50 -12.58 0.19
C ASP A 258 -23.79 -13.21 1.39
N ILE A 259 -23.53 -12.40 2.41
CA ILE A 259 -22.81 -12.82 3.62
C ILE A 259 -23.77 -12.69 4.80
N PRO A 260 -23.98 -13.76 5.58
CA PRO A 260 -24.84 -13.72 6.75
C PRO A 260 -24.34 -12.69 7.79
N HIS A 261 -25.27 -11.98 8.44
CA HIS A 261 -24.92 -11.19 9.62
C HIS A 261 -24.76 -12.09 10.84
N CYS A 262 -23.73 -11.85 11.65
CA CYS A 262 -23.54 -12.56 12.90
C CYS A 262 -24.67 -12.20 13.90
N THR A 263 -25.16 -13.20 14.64
CA THR A 263 -26.18 -12.99 15.69
C THR A 263 -25.57 -12.49 17.01
N THR A 264 -24.24 -12.54 17.12
CA THR A 264 -23.47 -12.09 18.28
C THR A 264 -23.26 -10.57 18.25
N PRO A 265 -23.06 -9.92 19.42
CA PRO A 265 -22.75 -8.49 19.47
C PRO A 265 -21.48 -8.14 18.68
N PRO A 266 -21.45 -7.00 17.97
CA PRO A 266 -20.27 -6.58 17.24
C PRO A 266 -19.09 -6.25 18.19
N PRO A 267 -17.84 -6.33 17.70
CA PRO A 267 -16.67 -6.00 18.51
C PRO A 267 -16.72 -4.59 19.09
N SER A 268 -16.26 -4.44 20.32
CA SER A 268 -16.28 -3.16 21.06
C SER A 268 -15.62 -2.05 20.24
N SER A 269 -16.41 -1.04 19.85
CA SER A 269 -15.98 0.07 18.97
C SER A 269 -15.22 1.18 19.71
N GLY A 270 -14.67 0.89 20.89
CA GLY A 270 -13.95 1.84 21.73
C GLY A 270 -14.86 2.65 22.66
N PRO A 271 -14.29 3.60 23.44
CA PRO A 271 -15.06 4.40 24.38
C PRO A 271 -16.00 5.36 23.63
N PHE A 272 -17.26 5.39 24.05
CA PHE A 272 -18.26 6.31 23.55
C PHE A 272 -18.34 7.58 24.40
N TYR A 273 -18.58 8.72 23.76
CA TYR A 273 -18.63 10.02 24.43
C TYR A 273 -19.98 10.70 24.21
N GLN A 274 -20.45 11.44 25.23
CA GLN A 274 -21.62 12.32 25.10
C GLN A 274 -21.25 13.75 24.64
N CYS A 275 -19.96 13.99 24.43
CA CYS A 275 -19.36 15.24 24.00
C CYS A 275 -18.51 15.00 22.74
N LEU A 276 -18.17 16.06 22.02
CA LEU A 276 -17.39 16.00 20.79
C LEU A 276 -15.92 15.69 21.10
N LYS A 277 -15.42 14.59 20.54
CA LYS A 277 -13.99 14.22 20.52
C LYS A 277 -13.59 13.92 19.07
N GLY A 278 -12.54 14.59 18.57
CA GLY A 278 -12.14 14.50 17.17
C GLY A 278 -13.28 14.92 16.22
N GLN A 279 -13.57 14.09 15.21
CA GLN A 279 -14.70 14.30 14.28
C GLN A 279 -16.06 13.80 14.81
N GLY A 280 -16.10 13.22 16.01
CA GLY A 280 -17.34 12.72 16.62
C GLY A 280 -17.83 11.36 16.09
N GLU A 281 -16.97 10.52 15.50
CA GLU A 281 -17.34 9.14 15.10
C GLU A 281 -17.83 8.29 16.30
N ASN A 282 -17.28 8.55 17.48
CA ASN A 282 -17.61 7.91 18.77
C ASN A 282 -18.64 8.70 19.59
N TYR A 283 -19.23 9.75 19.02
CA TYR A 283 -20.31 10.50 19.67
C TYR A 283 -21.57 9.63 19.75
N ARG A 284 -22.11 9.49 20.97
CA ARG A 284 -23.34 8.75 21.27
C ARG A 284 -24.30 9.57 22.15
N GLY A 285 -24.21 10.91 22.07
CA GLY A 285 -25.14 11.80 22.76
C GLY A 285 -26.51 11.89 22.07
N LYS A 286 -27.39 12.73 22.63
CA LYS A 286 -28.81 12.85 22.24
C LYS A 286 -29.15 14.17 21.54
N VAL A 287 -28.17 14.96 21.11
CA VAL A 287 -28.43 16.19 20.35
C VAL A 287 -29.15 15.81 19.06
N ALA A 288 -30.28 16.46 18.77
CA ALA A 288 -31.16 16.18 17.62
C ALA A 288 -31.55 17.46 16.86
N VAL A 289 -30.70 18.49 16.97
CA VAL A 289 -30.90 19.81 16.37
C VAL A 289 -29.60 20.24 15.70
N THR A 290 -29.71 20.79 14.49
CA THR A 290 -28.56 21.26 13.69
C THR A 290 -28.00 22.58 14.22
N VAL A 291 -26.84 23.01 13.69
CA VAL A 291 -26.21 24.29 14.04
C VAL A 291 -27.11 25.50 13.78
N SER A 292 -27.98 25.42 12.77
CA SER A 292 -28.94 26.47 12.43
C SER A 292 -30.30 26.29 13.12
N GLY A 293 -30.41 25.36 14.09
CA GLY A 293 -31.64 25.15 14.84
C GLY A 293 -32.69 24.26 14.18
N ARG A 294 -32.37 23.53 13.09
CA ARG A 294 -33.33 22.65 12.41
C ARG A 294 -33.47 21.32 13.13
N THR A 295 -34.68 20.78 13.20
CA THR A 295 -34.94 19.47 13.78
C THR A 295 -34.47 18.36 12.83
N CYS A 296 -33.70 17.42 13.38
CA CYS A 296 -33.22 16.27 12.63
C CYS A 296 -34.36 15.32 12.24
N GLN A 297 -34.32 14.82 11.01
CA GLN A 297 -35.10 13.67 10.53
C GLN A 297 -34.57 12.40 11.18
N ARG A 298 -35.46 11.45 11.49
CA ARG A 298 -35.07 10.14 12.02
C ARG A 298 -34.32 9.32 10.98
N TRP A 299 -33.27 8.61 11.40
CA TRP A 299 -32.45 7.80 10.50
C TRP A 299 -33.21 6.61 9.88
N SER A 300 -34.29 6.14 10.51
CA SER A 300 -35.18 5.11 9.96
C SER A 300 -36.24 5.66 9.00
N GLU A 301 -36.44 6.98 8.95
CA GLU A 301 -37.45 7.62 8.11
C GLU A 301 -36.87 8.02 6.75
N GLN A 302 -37.69 8.01 5.71
CA GLN A 302 -37.30 8.32 4.32
C GLN A 302 -37.97 9.59 3.78
N ILE A 303 -38.56 10.39 4.67
CA ILE A 303 -39.33 11.59 4.37
C ILE A 303 -38.89 12.68 5.39
N PRO A 304 -38.67 13.95 4.97
CA PRO A 304 -38.77 14.45 3.59
C PRO A 304 -37.63 13.97 2.68
N HIS A 305 -36.48 13.56 3.24
CA HIS A 305 -35.31 13.19 2.45
C HIS A 305 -35.12 11.68 2.40
N LYS A 306 -35.21 11.10 1.20
CA LYS A 306 -34.82 9.70 0.97
C LYS A 306 -33.30 9.54 1.11
N HIS A 307 -32.83 8.53 1.83
CA HIS A 307 -31.41 8.26 2.06
C HIS A 307 -31.14 6.78 2.37
N ASN A 308 -29.90 6.35 2.20
CA ASN A 308 -29.42 5.00 2.54
C ASN A 308 -28.65 4.94 3.87
N ARG A 309 -28.47 6.06 4.60
CA ARG A 309 -27.87 6.07 5.95
C ARG A 309 -28.90 5.63 6.98
N THR A 310 -29.31 4.37 6.90
CA THR A 310 -30.33 3.80 7.79
C THR A 310 -29.68 2.90 8.84
N PRO A 311 -30.36 2.63 9.98
CA PRO A 311 -29.86 1.70 10.99
C PRO A 311 -29.52 0.31 10.42
N GLU A 312 -30.29 -0.16 9.43
CA GLU A 312 -30.08 -1.46 8.77
C GLU A 312 -28.81 -1.46 7.92
N ASN A 313 -28.52 -0.35 7.26
CA ASN A 313 -27.33 -0.18 6.42
C ASN A 313 -26.08 0.16 7.22
N TYR A 314 -26.21 0.65 8.46
CA TYR A 314 -25.08 1.05 9.32
C TYR A 314 -25.29 0.61 10.78
N PRO A 315 -25.39 -0.71 11.04
CA PRO A 315 -25.84 -1.22 12.34
C PRO A 315 -24.89 -0.90 13.50
N CYS A 316 -23.60 -0.70 13.22
CA CYS A 316 -22.60 -0.37 14.24
C CYS A 316 -22.37 1.13 14.43
N LYS A 317 -23.09 1.99 13.70
CA LYS A 317 -22.96 3.46 13.81
C LYS A 317 -23.92 4.08 14.81
N ASP A 318 -24.77 3.28 15.46
CA ASP A 318 -25.77 3.73 16.43
C ASP A 318 -26.66 4.85 15.85
N LEU A 319 -27.23 4.62 14.66
CA LEU A 319 -28.14 5.56 14.01
C LEU A 319 -29.52 5.52 14.67
N HIS A 320 -29.57 5.83 15.96
CA HIS A 320 -30.77 5.73 16.78
C HIS A 320 -31.58 7.05 16.75
N GLU A 321 -32.90 6.94 16.62
CA GLU A 321 -33.83 8.08 16.54
C GLU A 321 -33.40 9.09 15.46
N ASN A 322 -33.37 10.38 15.80
CA ASN A 322 -32.88 11.48 14.97
C ASN A 322 -31.65 12.16 15.59
N TYR A 323 -30.91 11.44 16.45
CA TYR A 323 -29.73 12.01 17.09
C TYR A 323 -28.63 12.26 16.07
N CYS A 324 -27.90 13.36 16.22
CA CYS A 324 -26.75 13.68 15.39
C CYS A 324 -25.69 12.57 15.50
N ARG A 325 -25.18 12.13 14.35
CA ARG A 325 -24.18 11.06 14.25
C ARG A 325 -23.19 11.39 13.15
N ASN A 326 -22.03 10.73 13.19
CA ASN A 326 -21.06 10.81 12.11
C ASN A 326 -20.76 9.40 11.56
N PRO A 327 -21.69 8.81 10.78
CA PRO A 327 -21.53 7.45 10.27
C PRO A 327 -20.46 7.31 9.18
N ASP A 328 -20.16 8.39 8.46
CA ASP A 328 -19.41 8.40 7.19
C ASP A 328 -18.13 9.24 7.22
N ARG A 329 -17.59 9.52 8.43
CA ARG A 329 -16.32 10.25 8.66
C ARG A 329 -16.31 11.66 8.11
N GLU A 330 -17.46 12.31 8.17
CA GLU A 330 -17.62 13.70 7.85
C GLU A 330 -16.89 14.59 8.88
N THR A 331 -16.79 15.89 8.65
CA THR A 331 -16.01 16.78 9.53
C THR A 331 -16.52 16.86 10.98
N ALA A 332 -17.83 16.68 11.19
CA ALA A 332 -18.49 16.67 12.49
C ALA A 332 -19.79 15.85 12.41
N PRO A 333 -20.42 15.49 13.55
CA PRO A 333 -21.72 14.84 13.53
C PRO A 333 -22.80 15.70 12.88
N TRP A 334 -23.66 15.06 12.11
CA TRP A 334 -24.68 15.68 11.27
C TRP A 334 -25.97 14.87 11.31
N CYS A 335 -27.02 15.39 10.70
CA CYS A 335 -28.28 14.68 10.48
C CYS A 335 -28.99 15.17 9.21
N TYR A 336 -29.86 14.33 8.64
CA TYR A 336 -30.89 14.83 7.70
C TYR A 336 -31.85 15.74 8.44
N THR A 337 -32.45 16.72 7.76
CA THR A 337 -33.36 17.66 8.43
C THR A 337 -34.82 17.39 8.05
N THR A 338 -35.75 17.82 8.90
CA THR A 338 -37.19 17.79 8.59
C THR A 338 -37.63 18.90 7.64
N ASP A 339 -36.73 19.82 7.27
CA ASP A 339 -36.95 20.90 6.31
C ASP A 339 -36.73 20.37 4.87
N SER A 340 -37.72 20.51 3.99
CA SER A 340 -37.67 20.01 2.62
C SER A 340 -36.61 20.70 1.75
N GLU A 341 -36.21 21.93 2.09
CA GLU A 341 -35.23 22.70 1.33
C GLU A 341 -33.78 22.37 1.75
N VAL A 342 -33.59 21.88 2.98
CA VAL A 342 -32.28 21.57 3.54
C VAL A 342 -32.14 20.08 3.77
N ARG A 343 -31.48 19.40 2.82
CA ARG A 343 -31.32 17.94 2.88
C ARG A 343 -30.68 17.45 4.17
N TRP A 344 -29.55 18.02 4.55
CA TRP A 344 -28.80 17.65 5.76
C TRP A 344 -27.95 18.82 6.24
N GLU A 345 -27.58 18.82 7.52
CA GLU A 345 -26.76 19.86 8.12
C GLU A 345 -25.97 19.32 9.35
N TYR A 346 -24.86 19.97 9.69
CA TYR A 346 -24.05 19.68 10.88
C TYR A 346 -24.76 20.06 12.17
N CYS A 347 -24.38 19.39 13.26
CA CYS A 347 -24.85 19.69 14.61
C CYS A 347 -23.76 20.36 15.45
N ALA A 348 -24.17 21.30 16.29
CA ALA A 348 -23.30 21.93 17.28
C ALA A 348 -23.23 21.05 18.54
N ILE A 349 -22.14 20.28 18.69
CA ILE A 349 -21.92 19.40 19.85
C ILE A 349 -20.81 19.98 20.74
N PRO A 350 -21.01 20.08 22.06
CA PRO A 350 -20.00 20.60 22.97
C PRO A 350 -18.79 19.66 23.08
N SER A 351 -17.58 20.22 23.05
CA SER A 351 -16.33 19.47 23.26
C SER A 351 -16.21 18.91 24.67
N CYS A 352 -15.52 17.77 24.82
CA CYS A 352 -15.27 17.18 26.13
C CYS A 352 -14.34 18.06 26.99
N GLU A 353 -14.66 18.25 28.28
CA GLU A 353 -13.77 18.92 29.23
C GLU A 353 -12.47 18.10 29.43
N SER A 354 -11.32 18.77 29.38
CA SER A 354 -10.02 18.13 29.50
C SER A 354 -9.74 17.67 30.92
N SER A 355 -9.84 16.37 31.19
CA SER A 355 -9.22 15.75 32.36
C SER A 355 -7.68 15.73 32.22
N PRO A 356 -6.88 15.92 33.30
CA PRO A 356 -5.42 16.01 33.23
C PRO A 356 -4.68 14.73 32.84
N SER A 357 -5.39 13.63 32.53
CA SER A 357 -4.82 12.33 32.16
C SER A 357 -4.98 11.96 30.69
N SER A 358 -5.37 12.89 29.82
CA SER A 358 -5.42 12.67 28.37
C SER A 358 -4.86 13.86 27.61
N ALA A 359 -3.54 14.05 27.72
CA ALA A 359 -2.79 14.67 26.63
C ALA A 359 -2.98 13.79 25.37
N GLU A 360 -3.14 14.42 24.23
CA GLU A 360 -3.44 13.80 22.94
C GLU A 360 -2.52 12.61 22.62
N HIS A 361 -3.02 11.40 22.84
CA HIS A 361 -2.59 10.21 22.12
C HIS A 361 -3.77 9.76 21.26
N SER A 362 -3.66 10.09 19.98
CA SER A 362 -4.47 9.54 18.90
C SER A 362 -4.17 8.04 18.80
N ASP A 363 -4.88 7.23 19.58
CA ASP A 363 -4.95 5.78 19.37
C ASP A 363 -5.76 5.51 18.10
N GLY A 364 -5.02 5.20 17.03
CA GLY A 364 -5.50 4.87 15.70
C GLY A 364 -4.94 5.82 14.63
N PRO A 365 -4.26 5.32 13.59
CA PRO A 365 -3.99 6.14 12.41
C PRO A 365 -5.34 6.41 11.73
N GLY A 366 -5.94 7.57 12.02
CA GLY A 366 -7.04 8.08 11.22
C GLY A 366 -6.59 8.19 9.76
N PRO A 367 -7.46 7.92 8.77
CA PRO A 367 -7.12 8.07 7.34
C PRO A 367 -6.73 9.50 6.95
N ASN A 368 -6.98 10.48 7.85
CA ASN A 368 -6.88 11.91 7.59
C ASN A 368 -5.62 12.61 8.14
N THR A 369 -4.72 11.88 8.80
CA THR A 369 -3.32 12.33 8.89
C THR A 369 -2.62 11.77 7.66
N LEU A 370 -2.82 12.44 6.52
CA LEU A 370 -2.03 12.21 5.32
C LEU A 370 -0.56 12.45 5.71
N LEU A 371 0.14 11.39 6.09
CA LEU A 371 1.59 11.37 6.19
C LEU A 371 2.06 11.81 4.80
N ILE A 372 2.59 13.02 4.73
CA ILE A 372 2.99 13.65 3.47
C ILE A 372 4.00 12.71 2.83
N PHE A 373 3.71 12.22 1.62
CA PHE A 373 4.69 11.51 0.80
C PHE A 373 5.81 12.49 0.46
N GLN A 374 6.82 12.56 1.32
CA GLN A 374 7.98 13.44 1.13
C GLN A 374 9.12 12.74 0.39
N THR A 375 9.00 11.45 0.05
CA THR A 375 10.07 10.69 -0.62
C THR A 375 10.58 11.44 -1.85
N PRO A 376 11.84 11.91 -1.86
CA PRO A 376 12.36 12.71 -2.95
C PRO A 376 12.36 11.94 -4.26
N VAL A 377 12.06 12.67 -5.33
CA VAL A 377 12.00 12.13 -6.69
C VAL A 377 13.42 12.09 -7.26
N ILE A 378 14.22 13.10 -6.93
CA ILE A 378 15.67 13.02 -7.08
C ILE A 378 16.15 11.99 -6.05
N GLN A 379 16.65 10.86 -6.53
CA GLN A 379 17.14 9.80 -5.67
C GLN A 379 18.25 10.35 -4.75
N GLU A 380 17.92 10.47 -3.47
CA GLU A 380 18.85 10.89 -2.43
C GLU A 380 20.00 9.87 -2.29
N CYS A 381 21.13 10.36 -1.78
CA CYS A 381 22.30 9.53 -1.55
C CYS A 381 22.68 9.46 -0.05
N TYR A 382 23.47 8.45 0.32
CA TYR A 382 24.03 8.31 1.65
C TYR A 382 25.56 8.05 1.61
N HIS A 383 26.27 8.42 2.67
CA HIS A 383 27.71 8.18 2.84
C HIS A 383 27.97 6.98 3.76
N GLY A 384 29.05 6.24 3.50
CA GLY A 384 29.43 5.08 4.31
C GLY A 384 28.32 4.02 4.36
N ASN A 385 27.82 3.76 5.57
CA ASN A 385 26.68 2.88 5.83
C ASN A 385 25.34 3.64 6.03
N GLY A 386 25.35 4.97 5.96
CA GLY A 386 24.17 5.82 6.06
C GLY A 386 23.62 6.03 7.47
N GLN A 387 24.40 5.81 8.53
CA GLN A 387 23.99 6.18 9.90
C GLN A 387 23.76 7.69 10.09
N ASN A 388 24.49 8.51 9.32
CA ASN A 388 24.34 9.96 9.28
C ASN A 388 23.24 10.44 8.31
N TYR A 389 22.61 9.55 7.56
CA TYR A 389 21.57 9.93 6.61
C TYR A 389 20.34 10.49 7.37
N ARG A 390 19.91 11.69 6.99
CA ARG A 390 18.77 12.42 7.60
C ARG A 390 17.76 12.88 6.56
N GLY A 391 17.82 12.34 5.34
CA GLY A 391 16.89 12.66 4.25
C GLY A 391 15.45 12.20 4.51
N THR A 392 14.59 12.42 3.52
CA THR A 392 13.13 12.21 3.63
C THR A 392 12.63 11.01 2.82
N SER A 393 13.53 10.21 2.25
CA SER A 393 13.14 8.96 1.59
C SER A 393 12.42 8.03 2.56
N SER A 394 11.35 7.40 2.08
CA SER A 394 10.47 6.51 2.84
C SER A 394 9.93 5.37 1.97
N ILE A 395 10.67 5.04 0.92
CA ILE A 395 10.35 3.95 -0.03
C ILE A 395 11.51 2.96 -0.07
N THR A 396 11.18 1.68 0.01
CA THR A 396 12.14 0.58 -0.05
C THR A 396 12.61 0.30 -1.47
N VAL A 397 13.67 -0.49 -1.63
CA VAL A 397 14.19 -0.91 -2.96
C VAL A 397 13.14 -1.59 -3.85
N THR A 398 12.17 -2.31 -3.25
CA THR A 398 11.06 -2.95 -3.96
C THR A 398 9.85 -2.02 -4.17
N GLY A 399 9.91 -0.77 -3.70
CA GLY A 399 8.83 0.20 -3.83
C GLY A 399 7.78 0.17 -2.70
N LYS A 400 8.03 -0.57 -1.62
CA LYS A 400 7.12 -0.60 -0.45
C LYS A 400 7.25 0.68 0.36
N LYS A 401 6.16 1.07 1.02
CA LYS A 401 6.12 2.24 1.91
C LYS A 401 6.65 1.88 3.28
N CYS A 402 7.49 2.73 3.85
CA CYS A 402 7.99 2.57 5.21
C CYS A 402 6.87 2.79 6.24
N GLN A 403 6.85 1.94 7.27
CA GLN A 403 6.11 2.11 8.51
C GLN A 403 6.76 3.22 9.36
N SER A 404 5.94 3.96 10.11
CA SER A 404 6.46 4.98 11.03
C SER A 404 7.18 4.36 12.22
N TRP A 405 8.32 4.95 12.63
CA TRP A 405 9.13 4.48 13.77
C TRP A 405 8.44 4.60 15.13
N SER A 406 7.37 5.39 15.24
CA SER A 406 6.53 5.46 16.45
C SER A 406 5.35 4.48 16.40
N SER A 407 5.04 3.91 15.22
CA SER A 407 3.95 2.98 15.05
C SER A 407 4.40 1.55 15.39
N MET A 408 3.55 0.81 16.09
CA MET A 408 3.73 -0.62 16.34
C MET A 408 2.90 -1.50 15.39
N ARG A 409 2.42 -0.95 14.27
CA ARG A 409 1.61 -1.64 13.27
C ARG A 409 2.10 -1.35 11.84
N PRO A 410 2.16 -2.36 10.94
CA PRO A 410 1.89 -3.78 11.22
C PRO A 410 2.99 -4.46 12.06
N HIS A 411 4.21 -3.92 12.12
CA HIS A 411 5.33 -4.57 12.80
C HIS A 411 5.62 -3.96 14.17
N VAL A 412 5.46 -4.74 15.24
CA VAL A 412 5.93 -4.35 16.58
C VAL A 412 7.46 -4.37 16.63
N HIS A 413 8.08 -3.33 17.20
CA HIS A 413 9.55 -3.22 17.27
C HIS A 413 10.06 -2.35 18.43
N LYS A 414 11.36 -2.44 18.72
CA LYS A 414 12.04 -1.61 19.75
C LYS A 414 12.86 -0.44 19.17
N LYS A 415 12.91 -0.27 17.85
CA LYS A 415 13.59 0.87 17.20
C LYS A 415 12.73 2.14 17.23
N THR A 416 12.56 2.70 18.42
CA THR A 416 11.76 3.92 18.64
C THR A 416 12.67 5.12 18.93
N PRO A 417 12.19 6.36 18.76
CA PRO A 417 12.95 7.56 19.10
C PRO A 417 13.49 7.57 20.54
N GLU A 418 12.75 6.99 21.48
CA GLU A 418 13.12 6.93 22.89
C GLU A 418 14.32 6.01 23.13
N ASN A 419 14.40 4.89 22.40
CA ASN A 419 15.50 3.93 22.50
C ASN A 419 16.72 4.32 21.65
N TYR A 420 16.53 5.13 20.62
CA TYR A 420 17.58 5.57 19.67
C TYR A 420 17.47 7.07 19.38
N PRO A 421 17.72 7.94 20.38
CA PRO A 421 17.49 9.39 20.27
C PRO A 421 18.34 10.04 19.17
N ASP A 422 19.59 9.60 19.02
CA ASP A 422 20.53 10.20 18.07
C ASP A 422 20.37 9.69 16.63
N ALA A 423 19.58 8.63 16.42
CA ALA A 423 19.36 8.04 15.10
C ALA A 423 18.38 8.84 14.23
N GLY A 424 17.72 9.86 14.78
CA GLY A 424 16.80 10.74 14.05
C GLY A 424 15.57 10.00 13.51
N LEU A 425 15.00 9.08 14.30
CA LEU A 425 13.87 8.21 13.94
C LEU A 425 12.53 8.97 13.84
N THR A 426 12.45 9.95 12.95
CA THR A 426 11.25 10.77 12.75
C THR A 426 10.38 10.21 11.62
N MET A 427 9.05 10.34 11.78
CA MET A 427 8.05 9.93 10.79
C MET A 427 8.25 8.46 10.36
N ASN A 428 8.30 8.19 9.06
CA ASN A 428 8.60 6.89 8.46
C ASN A 428 9.84 6.95 7.55
N TYR A 429 10.76 7.88 7.82
CA TYR A 429 11.92 8.07 6.95
C TYR A 429 12.95 6.95 7.12
N CYS A 430 13.66 6.64 6.04
CA CYS A 430 14.76 5.69 6.01
C CYS A 430 15.87 6.07 6.99
N ARG A 431 16.28 5.15 7.86
CA ARG A 431 17.34 5.38 8.86
C ARG A 431 18.19 4.13 9.04
N ASN A 432 19.28 4.25 9.79
CA ASN A 432 20.15 3.12 10.12
C ASN A 432 20.52 3.11 11.62
N PRO A 433 19.55 2.82 12.52
CA PRO A 433 19.79 2.87 13.97
C PRO A 433 20.64 1.71 14.52
N ASP A 434 20.95 0.70 13.72
CA ASP A 434 21.65 -0.52 14.12
C ASP A 434 22.96 -0.77 13.34
N ALA A 435 23.47 0.25 12.64
CA ALA A 435 24.74 0.20 11.92
C ALA A 435 24.81 -0.89 10.83
N ASP A 436 23.67 -1.20 10.20
CA ASP A 436 23.60 -2.12 9.06
C ASP A 436 24.34 -1.52 7.82
N LYS A 437 24.46 -2.25 6.70
CA LYS A 437 25.19 -1.84 5.48
C LYS A 437 24.62 -0.59 4.79
N SER A 438 23.33 -0.31 4.96
CA SER A 438 22.64 0.83 4.33
C SER A 438 21.36 1.20 5.09
N PRO A 439 20.82 2.42 4.89
CA PRO A 439 19.55 2.81 5.49
C PRO A 439 18.40 1.87 5.10
N TRP A 440 17.48 1.67 6.04
CA TRP A 440 16.36 0.75 5.94
C TRP A 440 15.15 1.28 6.70
N CYS A 441 14.03 0.59 6.59
CA CYS A 441 12.83 0.84 7.40
C CYS A 441 12.00 -0.44 7.57
N TYR A 442 11.13 -0.46 8.58
CA TYR A 442 10.03 -1.43 8.62
C TYR A 442 9.04 -1.11 7.50
N THR A 443 8.39 -2.12 6.89
CA THR A 443 7.45 -1.87 5.79
C THR A 443 6.00 -1.81 6.28
N THR A 444 5.11 -1.18 5.51
CA THR A 444 3.66 -1.18 5.78
C THR A 444 2.96 -2.47 5.32
N ASP A 445 3.70 -3.39 4.72
CA ASP A 445 3.25 -4.72 4.32
C ASP A 445 3.45 -5.69 5.50
N PRO A 446 2.39 -6.33 6.02
CA PRO A 446 2.50 -7.25 7.16
C PRO A 446 3.29 -8.51 6.80
N SER A 447 3.41 -8.87 5.51
CA SER A 447 4.18 -10.04 5.07
C SER A 447 5.67 -9.76 4.91
N VAL A 448 6.11 -8.50 4.97
CA VAL A 448 7.53 -8.13 4.85
C VAL A 448 7.92 -7.20 5.99
N ARG A 449 8.65 -7.72 6.97
CA ARG A 449 8.99 -6.98 8.19
C ARG A 449 9.76 -5.70 7.89
N TRP A 450 10.76 -5.78 7.04
CA TRP A 450 11.67 -4.68 6.75
C TRP A 450 12.35 -4.87 5.40
N GLU A 451 12.82 -3.76 4.81
CA GLU A 451 13.67 -3.78 3.61
C GLU A 451 14.65 -2.59 3.63
N TYR A 452 15.70 -2.67 2.81
CA TYR A 452 16.55 -1.51 2.54
C TYR A 452 15.83 -0.43 1.75
N CYS A 453 16.28 0.80 1.93
CA CYS A 453 15.72 1.95 1.24
C CYS A 453 16.29 2.15 -0.17
N ASN A 454 15.46 2.70 -1.05
CA ASN A 454 15.84 3.01 -2.43
C ASN A 454 16.75 4.25 -2.51
N LEU A 455 17.98 4.13 -2.02
CA LEU A 455 18.99 5.21 -1.96
C LEU A 455 20.26 4.79 -2.69
N LYS A 456 20.96 5.76 -3.30
CA LYS A 456 22.28 5.53 -3.91
C LYS A 456 23.40 5.87 -2.92
N LYS A 457 24.61 5.33 -3.10
CA LYS A 457 25.79 5.84 -2.39
C LYS A 457 26.21 7.17 -3.02
N CYS A 458 26.57 8.16 -2.21
CA CYS A 458 27.08 9.43 -2.72
C CYS A 458 28.44 9.23 -3.40
N SER A 459 28.67 9.93 -4.50
CA SER A 459 29.98 9.97 -5.17
C SER A 459 30.98 10.73 -4.28
N GLU A 460 32.21 10.22 -4.11
CA GLU A 460 33.23 10.81 -3.23
C GLU A 460 33.70 12.23 -3.65
N THR A 461 33.23 12.75 -4.79
CA THR A 461 33.58 14.07 -5.32
C THR A 461 32.79 15.26 -4.74
N GLU A 462 31.74 15.05 -3.94
CA GLU A 462 30.95 16.16 -3.36
C GLU A 462 31.34 16.54 -1.92
N GLY A 463 32.46 16.02 -1.42
CA GLY A 463 32.92 16.29 -0.06
C GLY A 463 34.43 16.37 0.06
N SER A 464 35.06 17.37 -0.56
CA SER A 464 36.36 17.88 -0.12
C SER A 464 36.63 19.27 -0.70
N VAL A 465 37.17 20.12 0.16
CA VAL A 465 37.52 21.53 -0.05
C VAL A 465 38.36 21.70 -1.32
N VAL A 466 38.04 22.76 -2.08
CA VAL A 466 38.85 23.26 -3.20
C VAL A 466 40.23 23.66 -2.66
N GLU A 467 41.23 22.81 -2.89
CA GLU A 467 42.61 23.25 -2.88
C GLU A 467 43.23 22.92 -4.24
N SER A 468 43.61 23.99 -4.91
CA SER A 468 44.18 24.01 -6.25
C SER A 468 45.53 23.30 -6.29
N GLN A 469 45.72 22.38 -7.24
CA GLN A 469 47.02 22.18 -7.88
C GLN A 469 46.87 21.66 -9.31
N ALA A 470 47.64 22.26 -10.21
CA ALA A 470 47.56 22.12 -11.65
C ALA A 470 48.55 21.08 -12.21
N THR A 471 48.17 20.53 -13.38
CA THR A 471 48.98 19.86 -14.43
C THR A 471 49.64 18.51 -14.07
N THR A 472 49.55 17.45 -14.88
CA THR A 472 49.76 17.36 -16.34
C THR A 472 49.09 16.11 -16.93
N GLN A 473 48.55 16.19 -18.15
CA GLN A 473 47.94 15.09 -18.90
C GLN A 473 48.98 14.17 -19.57
N VAL A 474 48.71 12.86 -19.56
CA VAL A 474 49.10 11.92 -20.63
C VAL A 474 47.91 10.97 -20.88
N PRO A 475 47.49 10.73 -22.13
CA PRO A 475 46.27 9.96 -22.43
C PRO A 475 46.56 8.46 -22.53
N SER A 476 45.76 7.62 -21.87
CA SER A 476 45.66 6.20 -22.21
C SER A 476 44.21 5.78 -22.48
N VAL A 477 43.94 5.63 -23.78
CA VAL A 477 43.16 4.57 -24.43
C VAL A 477 41.89 4.10 -23.73
N GLN A 478 40.76 4.43 -24.38
CA GLN A 478 39.44 3.84 -24.17
C GLN A 478 39.49 2.31 -24.23
N ALA A 479 39.09 1.67 -23.13
CA ALA A 479 38.39 0.40 -23.17
C ALA A 479 36.95 0.67 -22.73
N THR A 480 36.01 0.51 -23.66
CA THR A 480 34.58 0.45 -23.35
C THR A 480 34.30 -0.83 -22.56
N SER A 481 34.48 -0.78 -21.24
CA SER A 481 33.81 -1.74 -20.35
C SER A 481 32.44 -1.18 -20.04
N GLU A 482 31.37 -1.93 -20.34
CA GLU A 482 30.07 -1.65 -19.73
C GLU A 482 30.24 -1.47 -18.22
N PRO A 483 29.59 -0.47 -17.59
CA PRO A 483 29.73 -0.27 -16.16
C PRO A 483 29.23 -1.52 -15.41
N ASP A 484 30.07 -2.06 -14.53
CA ASP A 484 29.73 -3.22 -13.70
C ASP A 484 28.74 -2.81 -12.60
N CYS A 485 27.46 -2.78 -12.96
CA CYS A 485 26.35 -2.26 -12.15
C CYS A 485 25.10 -3.15 -12.25
N MET A 486 24.19 -3.01 -11.29
CA MET A 486 22.92 -3.76 -11.25
C MET A 486 21.71 -2.84 -11.44
N ILE A 487 20.59 -3.43 -11.88
CA ILE A 487 19.28 -2.77 -11.96
C ILE A 487 18.35 -3.47 -10.97
N GLY A 488 17.67 -2.70 -10.12
CA GLY A 488 16.71 -3.25 -9.14
C GLY A 488 17.40 -4.08 -8.06
N ASP A 489 16.91 -5.30 -7.82
CA ASP A 489 17.50 -6.26 -6.87
C ASP A 489 18.71 -7.01 -7.45
N GLY A 490 19.04 -6.84 -8.73
CA GLY A 490 20.16 -7.53 -9.37
C GLY A 490 19.91 -9.00 -9.69
N LYS A 491 18.66 -9.46 -9.77
CA LYS A 491 18.33 -10.83 -10.25
C LYS A 491 18.90 -11.13 -11.64
N GLU A 492 18.89 -10.12 -12.51
CA GLU A 492 19.44 -10.19 -13.87
C GLU A 492 20.92 -9.75 -13.95
N TYR A 493 21.56 -9.41 -12.82
CA TYR A 493 22.96 -9.01 -12.81
C TYR A 493 23.86 -10.15 -13.30
N ARG A 494 24.74 -9.84 -14.26
CA ARG A 494 25.70 -10.78 -14.86
C ARG A 494 27.14 -10.24 -14.88
N GLY A 495 27.44 -9.25 -14.05
CA GLY A 495 28.79 -8.68 -13.95
C GLY A 495 29.82 -9.64 -13.32
N LYS A 496 31.06 -9.17 -13.17
CA LYS A 496 32.22 -10.02 -12.80
C LYS A 496 32.71 -9.80 -11.38
N ARG A 497 31.97 -9.06 -10.55
CA ARG A 497 32.34 -8.84 -9.16
C ARG A 497 32.35 -10.17 -8.40
N ALA A 498 33.42 -10.44 -7.65
CA ALA A 498 33.65 -11.71 -6.94
C ALA A 498 34.11 -11.52 -5.48
N THR A 499 33.81 -10.35 -4.91
CA THR A 499 34.19 -9.98 -3.55
C THR A 499 32.99 -9.42 -2.81
N THR A 500 32.81 -9.88 -1.59
CA THR A 500 31.74 -9.48 -0.67
C THR A 500 31.95 -8.05 -0.13
N VAL A 501 30.92 -7.46 0.49
CA VAL A 501 30.96 -6.12 1.11
C VAL A 501 32.08 -6.00 2.16
N THR A 502 32.39 -7.09 2.87
CA THR A 502 33.46 -7.12 3.88
C THR A 502 34.85 -7.41 3.31
N GLY A 503 34.99 -7.47 1.98
CA GLY A 503 36.26 -7.78 1.31
C GLY A 503 36.61 -9.27 1.25
N THR A 504 35.71 -10.17 1.70
CA THR A 504 35.94 -11.62 1.64
C THR A 504 35.74 -12.13 0.20
N PRO A 505 36.65 -12.94 -0.37
CA PRO A 505 36.49 -13.54 -1.69
C PRO A 505 35.32 -14.53 -1.74
N CYS A 506 34.65 -14.58 -2.88
CA CYS A 506 33.59 -15.54 -3.15
C CYS A 506 34.16 -16.95 -3.43
N GLN A 507 33.49 -17.97 -2.90
CA GLN A 507 33.65 -19.37 -3.27
C GLN A 507 32.99 -19.61 -4.64
N GLY A 508 33.57 -20.51 -5.45
CA GLY A 508 32.98 -20.88 -6.75
C GLY A 508 31.64 -21.59 -6.59
N TRP A 509 30.65 -21.27 -7.44
CA TRP A 509 29.31 -21.87 -7.36
C TRP A 509 29.26 -23.37 -7.64
N ALA A 510 30.26 -23.92 -8.35
CA ALA A 510 30.42 -25.36 -8.51
C ALA A 510 31.27 -25.99 -7.40
N ALA A 511 32.00 -25.18 -6.62
CA ALA A 511 32.90 -25.66 -5.58
C ALA A 511 32.11 -26.04 -4.33
N GLN A 512 32.47 -27.16 -3.71
CA GLN A 512 31.83 -27.67 -2.48
C GLN A 512 32.70 -27.48 -1.23
N GLU A 513 33.73 -26.63 -1.33
CA GLU A 513 34.63 -26.27 -0.24
C GLU A 513 34.97 -24.76 -0.32
N PRO A 514 35.10 -24.06 0.83
CA PRO A 514 34.97 -24.56 2.20
C PRO A 514 33.54 -24.92 2.62
N HIS A 515 32.51 -24.43 1.92
CA HIS A 515 31.12 -24.69 2.24
C HIS A 515 30.48 -25.68 1.26
N LYS A 516 29.84 -26.73 1.80
CA LYS A 516 29.00 -27.63 1.00
C LYS A 516 27.60 -27.03 0.84
N HIS A 517 27.06 -27.06 -0.37
CA HIS A 517 25.73 -26.53 -0.65
C HIS A 517 25.03 -27.34 -1.75
N ARG A 518 23.74 -27.61 -1.55
CA ARG A 518 22.92 -28.45 -2.46
C ARG A 518 22.00 -27.65 -3.37
N ILE A 519 21.81 -26.37 -3.05
CA ILE A 519 21.02 -25.41 -3.80
C ILE A 519 21.94 -24.30 -4.29
N PHE A 520 21.47 -23.54 -5.27
CA PHE A 520 22.28 -22.51 -5.93
C PHE A 520 23.59 -23.07 -6.53
N THR A 521 23.51 -24.24 -7.17
CA THR A 521 24.56 -24.76 -8.05
C THR A 521 24.20 -24.48 -9.51
N PRO A 522 25.18 -24.51 -10.43
CA PRO A 522 24.90 -24.36 -11.87
C PRO A 522 23.85 -25.36 -12.38
N GLU A 523 23.76 -26.54 -11.79
CA GLU A 523 22.81 -27.59 -12.14
C GLU A 523 21.40 -27.31 -11.59
N THR A 524 21.28 -26.81 -10.36
CA THR A 524 19.97 -26.52 -9.75
C THR A 524 19.35 -25.23 -10.27
N ASN A 525 20.18 -24.25 -10.68
CA ASN A 525 19.73 -22.92 -11.12
C ASN A 525 20.38 -22.51 -12.47
N PRO A 526 20.15 -23.25 -13.57
CA PRO A 526 20.90 -23.09 -14.82
C PRO A 526 20.71 -21.73 -15.50
N ARG A 527 19.60 -21.02 -15.21
CA ARG A 527 19.30 -19.69 -15.78
C ARG A 527 19.85 -18.53 -14.95
N ALA A 528 20.38 -18.79 -13.75
CA ALA A 528 20.87 -17.74 -12.85
C ALA A 528 22.29 -17.25 -13.18
N GLY A 529 22.97 -17.88 -14.15
CA GLY A 529 24.32 -17.48 -14.57
C GLY A 529 25.35 -17.67 -13.47
N LEU A 530 25.26 -18.78 -12.72
CA LEU A 530 26.13 -19.14 -11.60
C LEU A 530 27.51 -19.62 -12.10
N GLU A 531 28.20 -18.73 -12.81
CA GLU A 531 29.51 -18.97 -13.40
C GLU A 531 30.63 -18.58 -12.43
N GLU A 532 31.69 -19.38 -12.40
CA GLU A 532 32.87 -19.17 -11.55
C GLU A 532 32.48 -18.89 -10.09
N ASN A 533 32.97 -17.79 -9.52
CA ASN A 533 32.65 -17.30 -8.18
C ASN A 533 32.02 -15.89 -8.20
N TYR A 534 31.37 -15.51 -9.31
CA TYR A 534 30.81 -14.17 -9.44
C TYR A 534 29.58 -13.97 -8.56
N CYS A 535 29.41 -12.79 -8.00
CA CYS A 535 28.23 -12.43 -7.21
C CYS A 535 26.95 -12.51 -8.06
N ARG A 536 25.92 -13.19 -7.55
CA ARG A 536 24.64 -13.40 -8.25
C ARG A 536 23.47 -13.27 -7.29
N ASN A 537 22.27 -13.05 -7.82
CA ASN A 537 21.05 -13.03 -7.03
C ASN A 537 20.04 -14.08 -7.54
N PRO A 538 20.36 -15.38 -7.43
CA PRO A 538 19.55 -16.46 -8.02
C PRO A 538 18.15 -16.59 -7.39
N ASP A 539 18.01 -16.20 -6.13
CA ASP A 539 16.81 -16.23 -5.30
C ASP A 539 15.98 -14.95 -5.37
N GLY A 540 16.49 -13.88 -6.00
CA GLY A 540 15.80 -12.59 -6.04
C GLY A 540 15.71 -11.94 -4.66
N ASP A 541 16.75 -12.13 -3.84
CA ASP A 541 16.88 -11.53 -2.52
C ASP A 541 16.87 -9.99 -2.63
N VAL A 542 16.00 -9.35 -1.87
CA VAL A 542 15.87 -7.88 -1.79
C VAL A 542 17.16 -7.18 -1.35
N ASN A 543 18.06 -7.90 -0.70
CA ASN A 543 19.34 -7.39 -0.24
C ASN A 543 20.40 -7.30 -1.35
N GLY A 544 20.08 -7.78 -2.55
CA GLY A 544 20.94 -7.73 -3.74
C GLY A 544 21.80 -8.99 -3.94
N PRO A 545 22.71 -8.97 -4.93
CA PRO A 545 23.55 -10.12 -5.23
C PRO A 545 24.48 -10.50 -4.08
N TRP A 546 24.73 -11.80 -3.96
CA TRP A 546 25.52 -12.42 -2.91
C TRP A 546 26.34 -13.58 -3.48
N CYS A 547 27.20 -14.16 -2.66
CA CYS A 547 27.94 -15.38 -2.98
C CYS A 547 28.26 -16.18 -1.70
N TYR A 548 28.52 -17.48 -1.85
CA TYR A 548 29.19 -18.26 -0.80
C TYR A 548 30.58 -17.67 -0.55
N THR A 549 31.05 -17.63 0.70
CA THR A 549 32.33 -16.98 1.01
C THR A 549 33.46 -17.98 1.22
N MET A 550 34.69 -17.58 0.94
CA MET A 550 35.88 -18.36 1.29
C MET A 550 36.19 -18.36 2.80
N ASN A 551 35.41 -17.66 3.64
CA ASN A 551 35.55 -17.67 5.09
C ASN A 551 34.78 -18.87 5.70
N PRO A 552 35.44 -19.85 6.33
CA PRO A 552 34.78 -21.02 6.90
C PRO A 552 33.76 -20.70 8.00
N LYS A 553 33.83 -19.51 8.61
CA LYS A 553 32.91 -19.06 9.66
C LYS A 553 31.66 -18.36 9.13
N LYS A 554 31.60 -18.06 7.84
CA LYS A 554 30.51 -17.31 7.22
C LYS A 554 30.11 -17.95 5.91
N LEU A 555 28.97 -18.64 5.90
CA LEU A 555 28.50 -19.40 4.73
C LEU A 555 28.41 -18.54 3.47
N TYR A 556 27.72 -17.39 3.58
CA TYR A 556 27.52 -16.48 2.46
C TYR A 556 27.61 -15.02 2.93
N ASP A 557 27.82 -14.12 1.98
CA ASP A 557 27.72 -12.68 2.22
C ASP A 557 27.32 -11.93 0.95
N TYR A 558 26.82 -10.71 1.12
CA TYR A 558 26.39 -9.86 0.01
C TYR A 558 27.57 -9.18 -0.67
N CYS A 559 27.36 -8.79 -1.94
CA CYS A 559 28.32 -8.03 -2.71
C CYS A 559 27.85 -6.59 -2.90
N ASP A 560 28.78 -5.64 -2.89
CA ASP A 560 28.49 -4.21 -3.03
C ASP A 560 28.41 -3.79 -4.50
N ILE A 561 27.35 -4.14 -5.22
CA ILE A 561 27.22 -3.78 -6.65
C ILE A 561 26.47 -2.45 -6.79
N PRO A 562 27.03 -1.44 -7.47
CA PRO A 562 26.38 -0.15 -7.64
C PRO A 562 25.14 -0.27 -8.55
N GLN A 563 24.13 0.57 -8.32
CA GLN A 563 23.04 0.72 -9.29
C GLN A 563 23.58 1.41 -10.55
N CYS A 564 23.12 0.99 -11.73
CA CYS A 564 23.54 1.61 -12.98
C CYS A 564 23.20 3.10 -13.01
N ALA A 565 24.15 3.92 -13.47
CA ALA A 565 23.92 5.35 -13.66
C ALA A 565 22.85 5.56 -14.76
N PRO A 566 21.79 6.34 -14.51
CA PRO A 566 20.77 6.60 -15.51
C PRO A 566 21.38 7.39 -16.69
N THR A 567 20.93 7.08 -17.92
CA THR A 567 21.16 7.93 -19.08
C THR A 567 20.60 9.33 -18.82
N SER A 568 21.21 10.38 -19.38
CA SER A 568 21.26 11.72 -18.78
C SER A 568 19.93 12.37 -18.36
N TYR A 569 18.76 11.96 -18.87
CA TYR A 569 17.43 12.37 -18.39
C TYR A 569 16.35 11.29 -18.65
N ASP A 570 16.10 10.40 -17.70
CA ASP A 570 14.98 9.45 -17.78
C ASP A 570 13.61 10.16 -17.73
N CYS A 571 12.58 9.61 -18.37
CA CYS A 571 11.22 10.14 -18.27
C CYS A 571 10.74 10.20 -16.81
N GLY A 572 9.89 11.17 -16.49
CA GLY A 572 9.24 11.27 -15.18
C GLY A 572 10.18 11.60 -14.02
N LYS A 573 11.48 11.85 -14.27
CA LYS A 573 12.50 12.18 -13.26
C LYS A 573 12.96 13.64 -13.37
N PRO A 574 12.27 14.59 -12.72
CA PRO A 574 12.68 15.98 -12.69
C PRO A 574 14.04 16.17 -12.02
N GLN A 575 14.81 17.15 -12.49
CA GLN A 575 16.10 17.54 -11.89
C GLN A 575 15.96 18.59 -10.78
N VAL A 576 14.75 19.15 -10.64
CA VAL A 576 14.38 20.03 -9.54
C VAL A 576 13.30 19.33 -8.74
N GLU A 577 13.51 19.17 -7.44
CA GLU A 577 12.55 18.47 -6.59
C GLU A 577 11.22 19.26 -6.52
N PRO A 578 10.06 18.62 -6.79
CA PRO A 578 8.76 19.26 -6.62
C PRO A 578 8.52 19.67 -5.18
N LYS A 579 7.73 20.74 -4.99
CA LYS A 579 7.42 21.24 -3.65
C LYS A 579 6.51 20.27 -2.87
N LYS A 580 5.77 19.42 -3.59
CA LYS A 580 4.84 18.42 -3.06
C LYS A 580 3.79 19.07 -2.16
N CYS A 581 3.08 20.02 -2.74
CA CYS A 581 2.07 20.83 -2.07
C CYS A 581 1.11 19.99 -1.22
N PRO A 582 0.97 20.26 0.10
CA PRO A 582 0.02 19.54 0.94
C PRO A 582 -1.43 19.72 0.45
N GLY A 583 -2.19 18.62 0.38
CA GLY A 583 -3.55 18.61 -0.18
C GLY A 583 -4.59 19.52 0.48
N ARG A 584 -4.32 20.12 1.66
CA ARG A 584 -5.24 21.06 2.34
C ARG A 584 -5.10 22.52 1.88
N VAL A 585 -4.12 22.84 1.05
CA VAL A 585 -3.93 24.21 0.56
C VAL A 585 -4.93 24.49 -0.57
N VAL A 586 -5.89 25.39 -0.29
CA VAL A 586 -6.90 25.85 -1.26
C VAL A 586 -6.22 26.54 -2.44
N GLY A 587 -6.49 26.08 -3.66
CA GLY A 587 -5.90 26.63 -4.89
C GLY A 587 -4.46 26.18 -5.17
N GLY A 588 -3.96 25.17 -4.44
CA GLY A 588 -2.61 24.62 -4.60
C GLY A 588 -1.51 25.59 -4.17
N CYS A 589 -0.28 25.35 -4.61
CA CYS A 589 0.83 26.28 -4.39
C CYS A 589 1.68 26.45 -5.64
N VAL A 590 2.44 27.54 -5.66
CA VAL A 590 3.43 27.79 -6.71
C VAL A 590 4.44 26.65 -6.68
N ALA A 591 4.60 25.99 -7.83
CA ALA A 591 5.55 24.91 -8.00
C ALA A 591 6.98 25.45 -7.92
N ASN A 592 7.93 24.61 -7.52
CA ASN A 592 9.34 24.96 -7.70
C ASN A 592 9.60 25.11 -9.22
N PRO A 593 10.25 26.18 -9.68
CA PRO A 593 10.53 26.37 -11.11
C PRO A 593 11.18 25.12 -11.72
N TYR A 594 10.62 24.66 -12.84
CA TYR A 594 11.12 23.51 -13.62
C TYR A 594 11.05 22.14 -12.91
N SER A 595 10.38 22.04 -11.76
CA SER A 595 10.14 20.75 -11.08
C SER A 595 9.15 19.83 -11.80
N TRP A 596 8.43 20.36 -12.80
CA TRP A 596 7.51 19.61 -13.67
C TRP A 596 7.91 19.79 -15.14
N PRO A 597 9.07 19.25 -15.56
CA PRO A 597 9.72 19.61 -16.83
C PRO A 597 9.00 19.09 -18.10
N TRP A 598 7.98 18.25 -17.94
CA TRP A 598 7.08 17.81 -19.02
C TRP A 598 5.90 18.75 -19.24
N GLN A 599 5.65 19.70 -18.33
CA GLN A 599 4.57 20.66 -18.47
C GLN A 599 4.78 21.50 -19.72
N ILE A 600 3.74 21.56 -20.56
CA ILE A 600 3.73 22.46 -21.72
C ILE A 600 2.67 23.54 -21.54
N SER A 601 2.90 24.70 -22.15
CA SER A 601 1.89 25.75 -22.32
C SER A 601 1.49 25.79 -23.79
N LEU A 602 0.24 25.43 -24.08
CA LEU A 602 -0.32 25.48 -25.42
C LEU A 602 -0.84 26.89 -25.68
N ARG A 603 -0.38 27.50 -26.77
CA ARG A 603 -0.67 28.89 -27.11
C ARG A 603 -1.17 29.03 -28.52
N THR A 604 -2.01 30.03 -28.73
CA THR A 604 -2.45 30.43 -30.07
C THR A 604 -1.37 31.30 -30.72
N ARG A 605 -1.16 31.12 -32.02
CA ARG A 605 -0.21 31.94 -32.80
C ARG A 605 -0.61 33.42 -32.79
N LEU A 606 -1.91 33.72 -32.87
CA LEU A 606 -2.44 35.06 -32.61
C LEU A 606 -2.52 35.30 -31.10
N GLY A 607 -1.88 36.37 -30.63
CA GLY A 607 -1.93 36.81 -29.23
C GLY A 607 -0.96 36.12 -28.27
N MET A 608 -0.32 35.00 -28.66
CA MET A 608 0.70 34.28 -27.87
C MET A 608 0.30 34.06 -26.39
N LYS A 609 -1.01 33.88 -26.17
CA LYS A 609 -1.59 33.71 -24.84
C LYS A 609 -1.77 32.23 -24.54
N HIS A 610 -1.48 31.84 -23.31
CA HIS A 610 -1.81 30.54 -22.79
C HIS A 610 -3.33 30.31 -22.79
N PHE A 611 -3.76 29.11 -23.16
CA PHE A 611 -5.17 28.73 -23.09
C PHE A 611 -5.41 27.27 -22.68
N CYS A 612 -4.42 26.39 -22.90
CA CYS A 612 -4.46 24.99 -22.48
C CYS A 612 -3.07 24.53 -22.01
N GLY A 613 -3.06 23.51 -21.16
CA GLY A 613 -1.90 22.72 -20.83
C GLY A 613 -1.69 21.53 -21.77
N GLY A 614 -0.73 20.70 -21.40
CA GLY A 614 -0.35 19.48 -22.10
C GLY A 614 0.86 18.85 -21.41
N THR A 615 1.26 17.68 -21.91
CA THR A 615 2.38 16.92 -21.37
C THR A 615 3.30 16.49 -22.49
N LEU A 616 4.58 16.80 -22.38
CA LEU A 616 5.60 16.21 -23.24
C LEU A 616 5.74 14.73 -22.87
N ILE A 617 5.51 13.82 -23.82
CA ILE A 617 5.60 12.36 -23.63
C ILE A 617 6.78 11.74 -24.39
N ALA A 618 7.28 12.43 -25.41
CA ALA A 618 8.53 12.14 -26.11
C ALA A 618 9.06 13.44 -26.75
N PRO A 619 10.32 13.50 -27.22
CA PRO A 619 10.90 14.74 -27.76
C PRO A 619 10.09 15.42 -28.87
N GLU A 620 9.34 14.65 -29.66
CA GLU A 620 8.50 15.18 -30.76
C GLU A 620 7.00 15.14 -30.47
N TRP A 621 6.58 14.69 -29.28
CA TRP A 621 5.19 14.32 -29.01
C TRP A 621 4.66 14.93 -27.72
N VAL A 622 3.54 15.63 -27.85
CA VAL A 622 2.79 16.22 -26.73
C VAL A 622 1.40 15.60 -26.67
N LEU A 623 0.98 15.22 -25.47
CA LEU A 623 -0.38 14.78 -25.15
C LEU A 623 -1.18 15.93 -24.53
N THR A 624 -2.40 16.15 -24.98
CA THR A 624 -3.31 17.17 -24.45
C THR A 624 -4.77 16.72 -24.60
N ALA A 625 -5.73 17.53 -24.17
CA ALA A 625 -7.15 17.23 -24.34
C ALA A 625 -7.63 17.55 -25.77
N ALA A 626 -8.58 16.78 -26.29
CA ALA A 626 -9.11 16.99 -27.63
C ALA A 626 -9.85 18.32 -27.75
N HIS A 627 -10.53 18.76 -26.69
CA HIS A 627 -11.27 20.02 -26.67
C HIS A 627 -10.36 21.25 -26.81
N CYS A 628 -9.08 21.16 -26.45
CA CYS A 628 -8.09 22.22 -26.70
C CYS A 628 -7.88 22.50 -28.20
N LEU A 629 -8.24 21.55 -29.07
CA LEU A 629 -8.09 21.64 -30.52
C LEU A 629 -9.39 22.04 -31.24
N GLU A 630 -10.46 22.37 -30.52
CA GLU A 630 -11.77 22.67 -31.14
C GLU A 630 -11.78 23.99 -31.90
N LYS A 631 -10.94 24.96 -31.50
CA LYS A 631 -10.89 26.28 -32.14
C LYS A 631 -10.33 26.25 -33.58
N SER A 632 -9.46 25.30 -33.91
CA SER A 632 -8.82 25.22 -35.23
C SER A 632 -8.31 23.81 -35.52
N LEU A 633 -8.53 23.31 -36.74
CA LEU A 633 -7.92 22.06 -37.19
C LEU A 633 -6.56 22.28 -37.88
N ASN A 634 -6.13 23.53 -38.05
CA ASN A 634 -4.83 23.86 -38.64
C ASN A 634 -3.71 23.74 -37.59
N PRO A 635 -2.72 22.83 -37.76
CA PRO A 635 -1.59 22.69 -36.83
C PRO A 635 -0.82 24.00 -36.60
N LEU A 636 -0.67 24.83 -37.63
CA LEU A 636 0.06 26.10 -37.57
C LEU A 636 -0.59 27.16 -36.67
N TYR A 637 -1.84 26.95 -36.26
CA TYR A 637 -2.52 27.80 -35.29
C TYR A 637 -1.94 27.66 -33.88
N TYR A 638 -1.30 26.53 -33.59
CA TYR A 638 -0.83 26.16 -32.27
C TYR A 638 0.69 26.29 -32.14
N LYS A 639 1.13 26.81 -31.00
CA LYS A 639 2.53 26.76 -30.56
C LYS A 639 2.62 26.07 -29.21
N VAL A 640 3.64 25.24 -29.06
CA VAL A 640 3.97 24.53 -27.83
C VAL A 640 5.16 25.24 -27.19
N ILE A 641 4.99 25.63 -25.92
CA ILE A 641 6.02 26.27 -25.11
C ILE A 641 6.46 25.28 -24.02
N LEU A 642 7.77 25.05 -23.92
CA LEU A 642 8.41 24.05 -23.05
C LEU A 642 9.41 24.71 -22.10
N GLY A 643 9.50 24.21 -20.87
CA GLY A 643 10.45 24.70 -19.86
C GLY A 643 10.11 26.06 -19.26
N ALA A 644 8.85 26.50 -19.36
CA ALA A 644 8.40 27.78 -18.80
C ALA A 644 7.96 27.62 -17.33
N HIS A 645 8.17 28.65 -16.52
CA HIS A 645 7.54 28.78 -15.20
C HIS A 645 6.55 29.96 -15.17
N GLN A 646 6.85 31.04 -15.90
CA GLN A 646 5.96 32.19 -16.06
C GLN A 646 4.99 32.03 -17.25
N GLU A 647 3.73 32.42 -17.04
CA GLU A 647 2.70 32.40 -18.07
C GLU A 647 2.88 33.52 -19.11
N LEU A 648 3.21 34.73 -18.68
CA LEU A 648 3.26 35.90 -19.58
C LEU A 648 4.69 36.24 -20.01
N ASN A 649 5.60 36.44 -19.05
CA ASN A 649 6.98 36.86 -19.30
C ASN A 649 7.89 35.65 -19.43
N LEU A 650 7.92 35.05 -20.62
CA LEU A 650 8.70 33.85 -20.90
C LEU A 650 10.20 34.06 -20.64
N GLU A 651 10.82 33.07 -19.99
CA GLU A 651 12.24 33.06 -19.70
C GLU A 651 13.09 32.79 -20.95
N SER A 652 14.34 33.25 -20.97
CA SER A 652 15.21 33.20 -22.16
C SER A 652 15.57 31.79 -22.67
N HIS A 653 15.48 30.78 -21.81
CA HIS A 653 15.81 29.38 -22.12
C HIS A 653 14.59 28.56 -22.57
N VAL A 654 13.39 29.16 -22.57
CA VAL A 654 12.16 28.51 -22.98
C VAL A 654 12.23 28.08 -24.44
N GLN A 655 11.82 26.84 -24.71
CA GLN A 655 11.76 26.34 -26.09
C GLN A 655 10.37 26.57 -26.67
N THR A 656 10.32 27.21 -27.84
CA THR A 656 9.08 27.40 -28.62
C THR A 656 9.10 26.48 -29.83
N LYS A 657 8.08 25.64 -29.97
CA LYS A 657 7.94 24.68 -31.07
C LYS A 657 6.60 24.88 -31.80
N ASP A 658 6.65 24.85 -33.12
CA ASP A 658 5.43 24.80 -33.94
C ASP A 658 4.86 23.38 -33.96
N VAL A 659 3.56 23.25 -34.18
CA VAL A 659 2.90 21.95 -34.33
C VAL A 659 2.82 21.60 -35.82
N ALA A 660 3.30 20.41 -36.18
CA ALA A 660 3.28 19.90 -37.55
C ALA A 660 2.00 19.12 -37.87
N LYS A 661 1.51 18.31 -36.92
CA LYS A 661 0.31 17.48 -37.10
C LYS A 661 -0.50 17.38 -35.81
N LEU A 662 -1.81 17.23 -35.97
CA LEU A 662 -2.78 17.01 -34.90
C LEU A 662 -3.41 15.62 -35.08
N PHE A 663 -3.44 14.83 -34.01
CA PHE A 663 -4.10 13.51 -34.00
C PHE A 663 -5.10 13.47 -32.86
N ARG A 664 -6.40 13.45 -33.20
CA ARG A 664 -7.47 13.25 -32.23
C ARG A 664 -7.78 11.77 -32.10
N GLU A 665 -8.09 11.34 -30.88
CA GLU A 665 -8.52 9.96 -30.66
C GLU A 665 -9.85 9.69 -31.42
N PRO A 666 -9.94 8.58 -32.17
CA PRO A 666 -11.06 8.34 -33.11
C PRO A 666 -12.41 8.03 -32.44
N HIS A 667 -12.44 7.49 -31.23
CA HIS A 667 -13.67 7.11 -30.51
C HIS A 667 -14.25 8.24 -29.64
N ARG A 668 -13.91 9.49 -29.95
CA ARG A 668 -14.38 10.71 -29.26
C ARG A 668 -13.97 10.78 -27.78
N ALA A 669 -12.91 10.10 -27.38
CA ALA A 669 -12.28 10.39 -26.09
C ALA A 669 -11.68 11.80 -26.13
N ASP A 670 -11.68 12.49 -24.98
CA ASP A 670 -11.18 13.87 -24.88
C ASP A 670 -9.65 13.93 -24.78
N ILE A 671 -8.96 13.30 -25.73
CA ILE A 671 -7.49 13.22 -25.77
C ILE A 671 -6.98 13.39 -27.21
N ALA A 672 -5.83 14.06 -27.33
CA ALA A 672 -5.18 14.31 -28.61
C ALA A 672 -3.65 14.35 -28.49
N LEU A 673 -2.97 13.98 -29.57
CA LEU A 673 -1.54 14.09 -29.76
C LEU A 673 -1.19 15.24 -30.70
N LEU A 674 -0.14 15.97 -30.34
CA LEU A 674 0.49 16.99 -31.16
C LEU A 674 1.89 16.51 -31.54
N LYS A 675 2.16 16.41 -32.85
CA LYS A 675 3.52 16.18 -33.36
C LYS A 675 4.20 17.53 -33.56
N LEU A 676 5.34 17.73 -32.90
CA LEU A 676 6.13 18.96 -33.03
C LEU A 676 6.82 19.01 -34.40
N SER A 677 7.04 20.22 -34.93
CA SER A 677 7.77 20.42 -36.19
C SER A 677 9.26 20.12 -36.11
N SER A 678 9.81 20.14 -34.90
CA SER A 678 11.18 19.71 -34.60
C SER A 678 11.24 19.16 -33.18
N PRO A 679 12.12 18.18 -32.89
CA PRO A 679 12.30 17.64 -31.56
C PRO A 679 12.63 18.71 -30.52
N ALA A 680 12.05 18.60 -29.33
CA ALA A 680 12.46 19.35 -28.15
C ALA A 680 13.87 18.90 -27.72
N ALA A 681 14.71 19.86 -27.36
CA ALA A 681 16.00 19.56 -26.75
C ALA A 681 15.74 19.12 -25.30
N ILE A 682 16.16 17.90 -24.95
CA ILE A 682 15.98 17.38 -23.58
C ILE A 682 17.06 17.97 -22.69
N THR A 683 16.65 18.65 -21.62
CA THR A 683 17.51 19.38 -20.68
C THR A 683 17.03 19.14 -19.25
N ASP A 684 17.73 19.70 -18.26
CA ASP A 684 17.31 19.73 -16.86
C ASP A 684 15.92 20.38 -16.62
N LYS A 685 15.42 21.17 -17.59
CA LYS A 685 14.14 21.89 -17.52
C LYS A 685 13.09 21.37 -18.50
N VAL A 686 13.46 20.45 -19.39
CA VAL A 686 12.58 19.87 -20.42
C VAL A 686 12.84 18.38 -20.48
N ILE A 687 11.98 17.59 -19.84
CA ILE A 687 12.08 16.13 -19.70
C ILE A 687 10.68 15.56 -19.88
N PRO A 688 10.46 14.51 -20.69
CA PRO A 688 9.13 13.92 -20.87
C PRO A 688 8.60 13.24 -19.60
N ALA A 689 7.28 13.15 -19.46
CA ALA A 689 6.64 12.29 -18.47
C ALA A 689 6.65 10.84 -18.96
N CYS A 690 6.67 9.87 -18.04
CA CYS A 690 6.49 8.47 -18.42
C CYS A 690 5.03 8.15 -18.73
N LEU A 691 4.79 7.27 -19.70
CA LEU A 691 3.49 6.65 -19.93
C LEU A 691 3.30 5.42 -19.01
N PRO A 692 2.06 5.14 -18.57
CA PRO A 692 1.74 3.95 -17.80
C PRO A 692 1.71 2.71 -18.69
N SER A 693 1.66 1.51 -18.09
CA SER A 693 1.35 0.29 -18.85
C SER A 693 -0.11 0.31 -19.36
N PRO A 694 -0.41 -0.36 -20.49
CA PRO A 694 -1.77 -0.41 -21.02
C PRO A 694 -2.79 -0.92 -20.00
N ASN A 695 -3.93 -0.24 -19.93
CA ASN A 695 -5.06 -0.54 -19.02
C ASN A 695 -4.74 -0.52 -17.52
N TYR A 696 -3.57 -0.02 -17.09
CA TYR A 696 -3.25 0.16 -15.67
C TYR A 696 -4.30 1.04 -14.96
N VAL A 697 -4.77 0.60 -13.80
CA VAL A 697 -5.68 1.39 -12.95
C VAL A 697 -4.94 1.80 -11.69
N VAL A 698 -4.79 3.12 -11.53
CA VAL A 698 -4.16 3.71 -10.33
C VAL A 698 -4.93 3.30 -9.08
N ALA A 699 -4.21 2.90 -8.03
CA ALA A 699 -4.81 2.43 -6.79
C ALA A 699 -5.59 3.53 -6.04
N ASP A 700 -6.63 3.14 -5.29
CA ASP A 700 -7.45 4.09 -4.54
C ASP A 700 -6.61 4.90 -3.54
N ARG A 701 -6.91 6.19 -3.41
CA ARG A 701 -6.17 7.14 -2.55
C ARG A 701 -4.70 7.35 -2.90
N THR A 702 -4.24 6.90 -4.07
CA THR A 702 -2.90 7.27 -4.56
C THR A 702 -2.83 8.79 -4.70
N LEU A 703 -1.82 9.41 -4.09
CA LEU A 703 -1.61 10.84 -4.20
C LEU A 703 -0.94 11.17 -5.54
N CYS A 704 -1.59 12.01 -6.31
CA CYS A 704 -1.12 12.49 -7.60
C CYS A 704 -1.09 14.01 -7.59
N TYR A 705 -0.44 14.60 -8.58
CA TYR A 705 -0.29 16.04 -8.72
C TYR A 705 -0.87 16.49 -10.06
N ILE A 706 -1.67 17.54 -9.99
CA ILE A 706 -2.03 18.34 -11.16
C ILE A 706 -1.14 19.56 -11.22
N THR A 707 -0.80 19.98 -12.44
CA THR A 707 0.00 21.19 -12.66
C THR A 707 -0.56 22.03 -13.79
N GLY A 708 -0.44 23.35 -13.66
CA GLY A 708 -0.94 24.28 -14.67
C GLY A 708 -0.92 25.74 -14.23
N TRP A 709 -1.34 26.61 -15.15
CA TRP A 709 -1.43 28.06 -14.99
C TRP A 709 -2.90 28.55 -14.98
N GLY A 710 -3.88 27.67 -14.73
CA GLY A 710 -5.31 27.94 -14.85
C GLY A 710 -5.82 29.15 -14.07
N GLU A 711 -7.14 29.36 -14.07
CA GLU A 711 -7.80 30.55 -13.55
C GLU A 711 -7.55 30.76 -12.04
N THR A 712 -6.43 31.42 -11.73
CA THR A 712 -5.94 31.72 -10.38
C THR A 712 -6.47 33.03 -9.82
N LYS A 713 -7.46 33.66 -10.49
CA LYS A 713 -8.00 34.97 -10.08
C LYS A 713 -8.43 34.94 -8.61
N GLY A 714 -7.83 35.83 -7.81
CA GLY A 714 -8.07 35.94 -6.37
C GLY A 714 -7.15 35.09 -5.48
N THR A 715 -6.16 34.37 -6.05
CA THR A 715 -5.19 33.58 -5.29
C THR A 715 -3.75 34.09 -5.46
N TYR A 716 -2.90 33.92 -4.46
CA TYR A 716 -1.46 34.27 -4.53
C TYR A 716 -0.74 33.49 -5.65
N GLY A 717 0.23 34.12 -6.33
CA GLY A 717 1.03 33.48 -7.38
C GLY A 717 0.36 33.45 -8.78
N ALA A 718 -0.37 34.50 -9.13
CA ALA A 718 -0.96 34.64 -10.47
C ALA A 718 0.13 34.68 -11.55
N GLY A 719 -0.08 33.95 -12.66
CA GLY A 719 0.85 33.87 -13.79
C GLY A 719 2.09 33.00 -13.54
N LEU A 720 2.16 32.24 -12.44
CA LEU A 720 3.21 31.27 -12.16
C LEU A 720 2.65 29.84 -12.22
N LEU A 721 3.49 28.88 -12.60
CA LEU A 721 3.10 27.47 -12.61
C LEU A 721 2.76 27.01 -11.19
N LYS A 722 1.60 26.39 -11.03
CA LYS A 722 1.14 25.83 -9.76
C LYS A 722 1.08 24.30 -9.79
N GLU A 723 1.07 23.74 -8.60
CA GLU A 723 0.85 22.33 -8.35
C GLU A 723 -0.20 22.15 -7.24
N ALA A 724 -1.00 21.08 -7.34
CA ALA A 724 -1.91 20.66 -6.29
C ALA A 724 -1.93 19.14 -6.14
N GLN A 725 -1.89 18.67 -4.89
CA GLN A 725 -1.96 17.26 -4.56
C GLN A 725 -3.42 16.80 -4.44
N LEU A 726 -3.78 15.80 -5.25
CA LEU A 726 -5.12 15.21 -5.28
C LEU A 726 -5.01 13.70 -5.06
N PRO A 727 -5.81 13.12 -4.14
CA PRO A 727 -5.94 11.67 -4.06
C PRO A 727 -6.79 11.17 -5.22
N VAL A 728 -6.35 10.09 -5.87
CA VAL A 728 -7.17 9.32 -6.80
C VAL A 728 -8.34 8.70 -6.04
N ILE A 729 -9.51 8.70 -6.69
CA ILE A 729 -10.72 8.04 -6.21
C ILE A 729 -11.05 6.96 -7.22
N GLU A 730 -11.08 5.69 -6.79
CA GLU A 730 -11.40 4.57 -7.69
C GLU A 730 -12.81 4.73 -8.28
N ASN A 731 -12.99 4.35 -9.55
CA ASN A 731 -14.21 4.63 -10.30
C ASN A 731 -15.49 4.08 -9.64
N LYS A 732 -15.44 2.95 -8.93
CA LYS A 732 -16.55 2.42 -8.12
C LYS A 732 -16.97 3.42 -7.06
N VAL A 733 -16.02 3.95 -6.29
CA VAL A 733 -16.27 4.97 -5.27
C VAL A 733 -16.76 6.26 -5.94
N CYS A 734 -16.10 6.70 -7.01
CA CYS A 734 -16.46 7.94 -7.72
C CYS A 734 -17.87 7.88 -8.36
N ASN A 735 -18.32 6.69 -8.75
CA ASN A 735 -19.64 6.45 -9.34
C ASN A 735 -20.76 6.20 -8.32
N ARG A 736 -20.49 6.24 -7.01
CA ARG A 736 -21.56 6.21 -6.02
C ARG A 736 -22.51 7.41 -6.21
N PHE A 737 -23.75 7.24 -5.75
CA PHE A 737 -24.83 8.20 -6.03
C PHE A 737 -24.59 9.58 -5.40
N GLU A 738 -23.82 9.64 -4.31
CA GLU A 738 -23.45 10.86 -3.59
C GLU A 738 -22.49 11.73 -4.39
N TYR A 739 -21.79 11.15 -5.36
CA TYR A 739 -20.77 11.80 -6.16
C TYR A 739 -21.23 11.92 -7.62
N LEU A 740 -20.67 11.14 -8.54
CA LEU A 740 -20.94 11.26 -9.98
C LEU A 740 -22.01 10.30 -10.51
N ASN A 741 -22.56 9.42 -9.66
CA ASN A 741 -23.75 8.60 -9.95
C ASN A 741 -23.70 7.86 -11.30
N GLY A 742 -22.70 6.99 -11.47
CA GLY A 742 -22.53 6.15 -12.65
C GLY A 742 -22.09 6.86 -13.94
N LYS A 743 -21.76 8.16 -13.90
CA LYS A 743 -21.37 8.92 -15.11
C LYS A 743 -19.95 8.65 -15.59
N VAL A 744 -19.06 8.15 -14.72
CA VAL A 744 -17.63 7.97 -15.02
C VAL A 744 -17.39 6.62 -15.69
N LYS A 745 -16.81 6.65 -16.89
CA LYS A 745 -16.48 5.50 -17.72
C LYS A 745 -15.13 4.88 -17.33
N SER A 746 -14.83 3.69 -17.82
CA SER A 746 -13.53 3.02 -17.60
C SER A 746 -12.35 3.78 -18.21
N SER A 747 -12.58 4.49 -19.31
CA SER A 747 -11.61 5.38 -19.99
C SER A 747 -11.35 6.69 -19.25
N GLU A 748 -11.94 6.88 -18.08
CA GLU A 748 -11.83 8.07 -17.24
C GLU A 748 -11.34 7.69 -15.84
N LEU A 749 -10.71 8.63 -15.15
CA LEU A 749 -10.34 8.51 -13.74
C LEU A 749 -10.76 9.73 -12.95
N CYS A 750 -11.01 9.55 -11.65
CA CYS A 750 -11.31 10.62 -10.73
C CYS A 750 -10.13 10.94 -9.82
N ALA A 751 -9.90 12.22 -9.56
CA ALA A 751 -8.98 12.67 -8.52
C ALA A 751 -9.53 13.92 -7.83
N GLY A 752 -9.37 14.00 -6.52
CA GLY A 752 -9.83 15.14 -5.73
C GLY A 752 -10.18 14.80 -4.29
N HIS A 753 -10.37 15.83 -3.48
CA HIS A 753 -10.81 15.66 -2.10
C HIS A 753 -12.34 15.62 -2.04
N LEU A 754 -12.89 14.56 -1.46
CA LEU A 754 -14.35 14.38 -1.37
C LEU A 754 -15.02 15.48 -0.53
N ALA A 755 -14.32 16.02 0.47
CA ALA A 755 -14.77 17.18 1.27
C ALA A 755 -14.75 18.52 0.49
N GLY A 756 -14.22 18.54 -0.74
CA GLY A 756 -13.99 19.76 -1.53
C GLY A 756 -12.67 20.46 -1.17
N GLY A 757 -12.47 21.66 -1.71
CA GLY A 757 -11.35 22.55 -1.37
C GLY A 757 -10.35 22.81 -2.50
N THR A 758 -9.79 21.75 -3.11
CA THR A 758 -8.78 21.88 -4.17
C THR A 758 -9.10 20.96 -5.35
N ASP A 759 -9.05 21.50 -6.57
CA ASP A 759 -9.41 20.81 -7.82
C ASP A 759 -8.84 21.57 -9.03
N SER A 760 -8.81 20.93 -10.20
CA SER A 760 -8.44 21.55 -11.48
C SER A 760 -9.52 22.53 -11.97
N CYS A 761 -9.09 23.65 -12.55
CA CYS A 761 -9.99 24.69 -13.06
C CYS A 761 -9.80 24.99 -14.56
N GLN A 762 -10.66 25.87 -15.08
CA GLN A 762 -10.53 26.45 -16.42
C GLN A 762 -9.10 26.98 -16.64
N GLY A 763 -8.49 26.63 -17.78
CA GLY A 763 -7.10 26.97 -18.11
C GLY A 763 -6.08 25.86 -17.81
N ASP A 764 -6.40 24.89 -16.96
CA ASP A 764 -5.59 23.67 -16.76
C ASP A 764 -5.97 22.54 -17.73
N SER A 765 -6.95 22.78 -18.61
CA SER A 765 -7.43 21.88 -19.65
C SER A 765 -6.28 21.28 -20.47
N GLY A 766 -6.28 19.96 -20.63
CA GLY A 766 -5.21 19.22 -21.29
C GLY A 766 -3.94 19.03 -20.45
N GLY A 767 -3.84 19.65 -19.27
CA GLY A 767 -2.71 19.52 -18.36
C GLY A 767 -2.54 18.10 -17.78
N PRO A 768 -1.36 17.82 -17.20
CA PRO A 768 -1.03 16.53 -16.63
C PRO A 768 -1.69 16.28 -15.27
N LEU A 769 -2.12 15.05 -15.05
CA LEU A 769 -2.27 14.44 -13.72
C LEU A 769 -1.21 13.34 -13.61
N VAL A 770 -0.16 13.60 -12.84
CA VAL A 770 0.97 12.69 -12.66
C VAL A 770 0.97 12.06 -11.27
N CYS A 771 1.23 10.76 -11.22
CA CYS A 771 1.31 10.02 -9.96
C CYS A 771 2.73 9.53 -9.75
N PHE A 772 3.26 9.67 -8.54
CA PHE A 772 4.59 9.18 -8.21
C PHE A 772 4.54 7.67 -7.97
N GLU A 773 5.36 6.92 -8.69
CA GLU A 773 5.49 5.48 -8.52
C GLU A 773 6.97 5.09 -8.48
N LYS A 774 7.39 4.51 -7.34
CA LYS A 774 8.75 4.06 -7.01
C LYS A 774 9.80 5.17 -7.02
N ASP A 775 10.20 5.65 -8.19
CA ASP A 775 11.31 6.58 -8.42
C ASP A 775 11.01 7.65 -9.48
N LYS A 776 9.79 7.67 -10.05
CA LYS A 776 9.42 8.58 -11.14
C LYS A 776 7.94 8.94 -11.14
N TYR A 777 7.60 10.01 -11.83
CA TYR A 777 6.22 10.39 -12.11
C TYR A 777 5.73 9.80 -13.43
N ILE A 778 4.55 9.19 -13.37
CA ILE A 778 3.86 8.61 -14.51
C ILE A 778 2.62 9.44 -14.81
N LEU A 779 2.41 9.79 -16.07
CA LEU A 779 1.22 10.50 -16.54
C LEU A 779 0.02 9.57 -16.55
N GLN A 780 -0.81 9.66 -15.51
CA GLN A 780 -1.98 8.79 -15.35
C GLN A 780 -3.26 9.42 -15.90
N GLY A 781 -3.33 10.76 -15.92
CA GLY A 781 -4.51 11.49 -16.39
C GLY A 781 -4.19 12.70 -17.25
N VAL A 782 -5.14 13.07 -18.10
CA VAL A 782 -5.20 14.35 -18.82
C VAL A 782 -6.43 15.12 -18.35
N THR A 783 -6.26 16.37 -17.93
CA THR A 783 -7.35 17.23 -17.46
C THR A 783 -8.39 17.44 -18.55
N SER A 784 -9.63 17.00 -18.29
CA SER A 784 -10.70 16.98 -19.29
C SER A 784 -11.92 17.80 -18.86
N TRP A 785 -12.69 17.34 -17.88
CA TRP A 785 -13.95 17.99 -17.48
C TRP A 785 -14.21 17.89 -15.97
N GLY A 786 -15.12 18.73 -15.46
CA GLY A 786 -15.56 18.70 -14.07
C GLY A 786 -16.86 19.48 -13.87
N LEU A 787 -17.66 19.11 -12.88
CA LEU A 787 -18.95 19.77 -12.56
C LEU A 787 -18.77 21.05 -11.70
N GLY A 788 -17.78 21.86 -12.07
CA GLY A 788 -17.30 23.04 -11.33
C GLY A 788 -16.16 22.71 -10.37
N CYS A 789 -15.13 23.56 -10.31
CA CYS A 789 -13.92 23.25 -9.54
C CYS A 789 -14.17 23.22 -8.02
N ALA A 790 -13.50 22.29 -7.36
CA ALA A 790 -13.21 22.29 -5.92
C ALA A 790 -14.46 22.23 -5.04
N ARG A 791 -15.56 21.74 -5.61
CA ARG A 791 -16.82 21.58 -4.92
C ARG A 791 -16.80 20.32 -4.04
N PRO A 792 -17.35 20.39 -2.82
CA PRO A 792 -17.60 19.20 -2.02
C PRO A 792 -18.39 18.16 -2.83
N ASN A 793 -18.02 16.89 -2.67
CA ASN A 793 -18.62 15.72 -3.33
C ASN A 793 -18.57 15.73 -4.87
N ARG A 794 -17.72 16.54 -5.49
CA ARG A 794 -17.55 16.62 -6.95
C ARG A 794 -16.06 16.57 -7.29
N PRO A 795 -15.44 15.38 -7.34
CA PRO A 795 -14.05 15.25 -7.76
C PRO A 795 -13.88 15.61 -9.24
N GLY A 796 -12.67 16.03 -9.62
CA GLY A 796 -12.30 16.28 -11.01
C GLY A 796 -12.23 14.97 -11.80
N VAL A 797 -12.60 15.03 -13.09
CA VAL A 797 -12.57 13.88 -14.01
C VAL A 797 -11.52 14.10 -15.09
N TYR A 798 -10.68 13.09 -15.27
CA TYR A 798 -9.53 13.09 -16.16
C TYR A 798 -9.68 11.95 -17.16
N VAL A 799 -9.13 12.12 -18.36
CA VAL A 799 -8.98 10.99 -19.29
C VAL A 799 -7.94 10.03 -18.72
N ARG A 800 -8.26 8.73 -18.65
CA ARG A 800 -7.33 7.70 -18.18
C ARG A 800 -6.34 7.33 -19.28
N VAL A 801 -5.10 7.82 -19.15
CA VAL A 801 -4.07 7.68 -20.18
C VAL A 801 -3.77 6.22 -20.50
N SER A 802 -3.76 5.34 -19.50
CA SER A 802 -3.48 3.91 -19.68
C SER A 802 -4.42 3.19 -20.64
N THR A 803 -5.67 3.65 -20.79
CA THR A 803 -6.63 3.11 -21.78
C THR A 803 -6.23 3.45 -23.21
N PHE A 804 -5.43 4.50 -23.41
CA PHE A 804 -5.07 5.02 -24.73
C PHE A 804 -3.60 4.82 -25.08
N VAL A 805 -2.79 4.17 -24.22
CA VAL A 805 -1.36 3.93 -24.46
C VAL A 805 -1.13 3.21 -25.79
N ASN A 806 -1.90 2.16 -26.09
CA ASN A 806 -1.78 1.45 -27.37
C ASN A 806 -2.00 2.38 -28.59
N TRP A 807 -3.02 3.24 -28.52
CA TRP A 807 -3.29 4.23 -29.58
C TRP A 807 -2.16 5.27 -29.68
N ILE A 808 -1.63 5.72 -28.54
CA ILE A 808 -0.52 6.68 -28.48
C ILE A 808 0.71 6.08 -29.14
N GLU A 809 1.13 4.89 -28.71
CA GLU A 809 2.32 4.21 -29.23
C GLU A 809 2.17 3.87 -30.71
N GLU A 810 1.01 3.39 -31.15
CA GLU A 810 0.76 3.11 -32.56
C GLU A 810 0.81 4.38 -33.41
N THR A 811 0.20 5.47 -32.95
CA THR A 811 0.24 6.76 -33.64
C THR A 811 1.67 7.29 -33.75
N MET A 812 2.44 7.21 -32.66
CA MET A 812 3.84 7.62 -32.61
C MET A 812 4.75 6.79 -33.51
N ARG A 813 4.48 5.49 -33.62
CA ARG A 813 5.25 4.55 -34.45
C ARG A 813 4.99 4.74 -35.94
N VAL A 814 3.75 5.02 -36.32
CA VAL A 814 3.31 5.12 -37.73
C VAL A 814 3.65 6.48 -38.35
N ASN A 815 3.79 7.55 -37.55
CA ASN A 815 3.87 8.93 -38.04
C ASN A 815 5.16 9.65 -37.70
#